data_AF-A0A2S0VSX5-F1
#
_entry.id   AF-A0A2S0VSX5-F1
#
_cell.length_a   1.000
_cell.length_b   1.000
_cell.length_c   1.000
_cell.angle_alpha   90.00
_cell.angle_beta   90.00
_cell.angle_gamma   90.00
#
_symmetry.space_group_name_H-M   'P 1'
#
loop_
_entity.id
_entity.type
_entity.pdbx_description
1 polymer ?
#
loop_
_entity_poly.entity_id
_entity_poly.type
_entity_poly.pdbx_seq_one_letter_code
_entity_poly.pdbx_strand_id
1 'polypeptide(L)'
;MKKLLLSTSILSVLALTGCGDDTSLSSIVDDHKDNKVIAATRVSFDPSNGVLSVPNDLLFSTPPNDLTKKDGTLNIPVADEADLSDPTVALNTLDGWSVQQPFTIDFVLPAGVDSLDANSVAQPGAIRIFEVVMGASLVDSDCASVQAGLACKMVGELSAPVNFVTTLADKDTVAIVPVTPFKPGSSYLVVVTNALMDSLGRDVEPSSTYITVRQNIQTHPLGSASQLALQGLVNSFESVLAGAGIDLDTVIHTSAMTIQSAGSSISALKAGYAKLLSENSANLPMLTHVANSTLTIRDMFVAAGAIDAATPQCATIAPTLAAVAGTEQFATVLAQMQSLIGICAGEVHFGSISLPYYLSAPSSEEPTAPLNKPWKAMCDSGAILASATQEQLASATPGPNHDACQALNLADLGLDVERNLTKYNPVPMATGLQNIKVQMTLPNLSLMQAIDPTFAQPDSGWPVVILTHGLSRQKEDMLALASTLSTQGFATIAIDQPLHGERGFDINGSPDSKEIVASGDNPLAFANLQNLQVMRDNIRQSVIDLLGLRVGLTRAASSDFDGHQLDPTKVYFAGISLGAMWGLDFVTLANTPLNPALDPAFKVNASVLASPGGGTANFMLESIFFGPYIKSNLILSFIEPFLPTLATTIGDDVAYAQAKASFVTQAGLTGDDLLTFEAAEQFVLYLLAQGVDLTKLNGEVYRTHYANFKSNLMQNKPTLSAVLDATFNSFAFAVQTMIDAGDPNSYASQLAATGTPILITEIFGDGTASTWDDVIPPTTSTPLSGTEQFIRLLNLPVLDSNAGDGTANVSGFVRFNKGTHGSLLSAGDTPEVTAEMHSQVVSFFKSDGKLIKVNSGGGAIVPAN
;
A
#
# COMPACT_ATOMS: atom_id res chain seq x y z
N MET A 1 -49.69 30.14 17.96
CA MET A 1 -50.29 29.56 19.19
C MET A 1 -50.34 28.05 18.98
N LYS A 2 -49.28 27.24 19.06
CA LYS A 2 -48.13 27.14 19.98
C LYS A 2 -48.55 27.07 21.46
N LYS A 3 -48.56 25.83 21.95
CA LYS A 3 -48.27 25.35 23.32
C LYS A 3 -49.11 25.94 24.45
N LEU A 4 -50.12 25.19 24.91
CA LEU A 4 -50.39 24.87 26.32
C LEU A 4 -51.67 24.00 26.37
N LEU A 5 -51.70 22.95 27.22
CA LEU A 5 -52.86 22.10 27.58
C LEU A 5 -53.06 20.76 26.84
N LEU A 6 -51.99 20.06 26.46
CA LEU A 6 -52.05 18.60 26.17
C LEU A 6 -51.28 17.76 27.20
N SER A 7 -51.26 18.24 28.44
CA SER A 7 -50.59 17.59 29.56
C SER A 7 -51.47 17.70 30.81
N THR A 8 -52.67 17.12 30.75
CA THR A 8 -53.47 16.66 31.90
C THR A 8 -54.73 15.96 31.38
N SER A 9 -55.05 14.81 31.98
CA SER A 9 -56.36 14.11 31.92
C SER A 9 -56.55 12.98 30.88
N ILE A 10 -55.57 12.08 30.75
CA ILE A 10 -55.92 10.64 30.65
C ILE A 10 -56.41 10.24 32.05
N LEU A 11 -57.67 10.52 32.33
CA LEU A 11 -58.33 10.24 33.62
C LEU A 11 -59.78 9.79 33.40
N SER A 12 -60.01 9.05 32.31
CA SER A 12 -61.35 8.66 31.89
C SER A 12 -61.42 7.29 31.20
N VAL A 13 -60.61 6.31 31.63
CA VAL A 13 -60.94 4.88 31.43
C VAL A 13 -60.39 4.05 32.60
N LEU A 14 -60.99 4.17 33.78
CA LEU A 14 -60.88 3.19 34.88
C LEU A 14 -62.16 3.24 35.74
N ALA A 15 -63.30 3.20 35.06
CA ALA A 15 -64.60 2.95 35.66
C ALA A 15 -65.25 1.75 34.96
N LEU A 16 -64.68 0.56 35.17
CA LEU A 16 -65.39 -0.73 35.11
C LEU A 16 -64.47 -1.81 35.69
N THR A 17 -64.63 -1.99 36.99
CA THR A 17 -64.21 -3.15 37.78
C THR A 17 -64.97 -4.39 37.32
N GLY A 18 -64.27 -5.52 37.17
CA GLY A 18 -64.93 -6.78 36.84
C GLY A 18 -64.01 -7.98 36.62
N CYS A 19 -63.22 -8.35 37.63
CA CYS A 19 -62.88 -9.72 38.07
C CYS A 19 -61.56 -9.70 38.86
N GLY A 20 -61.61 -10.22 40.09
CA GLY A 20 -60.58 -10.06 41.11
C GLY A 20 -59.33 -10.91 40.89
N ASP A 21 -58.19 -10.28 41.15
CA ASP A 21 -57.20 -10.75 42.12
C ASP A 21 -56.41 -9.51 42.59
N ASP A 22 -56.22 -9.39 43.91
CA ASP A 22 -55.62 -8.23 44.59
C ASP A 22 -54.09 -8.18 44.41
N THR A 23 -53.63 -7.81 43.22
CA THR A 23 -52.27 -7.29 43.03
C THR A 23 -52.36 -5.87 42.51
N SER A 24 -52.16 -4.89 43.39
CA SER A 24 -52.06 -3.49 42.99
C SER A 24 -50.83 -3.30 42.10
N LEU A 25 -50.90 -2.37 41.14
CA LEU A 25 -49.73 -1.95 40.35
C LEU A 25 -48.54 -1.55 41.25
N SER A 26 -48.82 -1.10 42.49
CA SER A 26 -47.81 -0.79 43.50
C SER A 26 -47.09 -2.03 44.04
N SER A 27 -47.75 -3.19 44.13
CA SER A 27 -47.10 -4.45 44.53
C SER A 27 -46.15 -5.00 43.46
N ILE A 28 -46.46 -4.79 42.17
CA ILE A 28 -45.57 -5.13 41.04
C ILE A 28 -44.37 -4.16 40.97
N VAL A 29 -44.59 -2.88 41.30
CA VAL A 29 -43.52 -1.88 41.36
C VAL A 29 -42.63 -2.08 42.59
N ASP A 30 -43.18 -2.53 43.73
CA ASP A 30 -42.42 -2.80 44.95
C ASP A 30 -41.62 -4.12 44.88
N ASP A 31 -42.14 -5.17 44.24
CA ASP A 31 -41.40 -6.43 43.97
C ASP A 31 -40.29 -6.28 42.89
N HIS A 32 -40.22 -5.13 42.21
CA HIS A 32 -39.26 -4.85 41.14
C HIS A 32 -38.38 -3.62 41.38
N LYS A 33 -38.33 -3.10 42.62
CA LYS A 33 -37.39 -2.01 42.98
C LYS A 33 -35.91 -2.40 42.79
N ASP A 34 -35.61 -3.69 42.83
CA ASP A 34 -34.26 -4.23 42.55
C ASP A 34 -34.09 -4.76 41.11
N ASN A 35 -35.17 -4.85 40.31
CA ASN A 35 -35.14 -5.25 38.90
C ASN A 35 -35.03 -4.01 37.99
N LYS A 36 -33.85 -3.38 37.98
CA LYS A 36 -33.53 -2.43 36.90
C LYS A 36 -33.53 -3.19 35.58
N VAL A 37 -34.52 -2.94 34.72
CA VAL A 37 -34.50 -3.39 33.33
C VAL A 37 -33.41 -2.59 32.61
N ILE A 38 -32.20 -3.15 32.55
CA ILE A 38 -31.11 -2.60 31.76
C ILE A 38 -31.40 -2.96 30.31
N ALA A 39 -31.43 -1.97 29.41
CA ALA A 39 -31.61 -2.23 27.98
C ALA A 39 -30.55 -3.20 27.45
N ALA A 40 -30.80 -3.81 26.29
CA ALA A 40 -29.83 -4.68 25.64
C ALA A 40 -28.73 -3.85 24.96
N THR A 41 -27.51 -4.37 24.99
CA THR A 41 -26.43 -3.90 24.10
C THR A 41 -26.79 -4.26 22.66
N ARG A 42 -26.55 -3.35 21.71
CA ARG A 42 -26.94 -3.56 20.30
C ARG A 42 -25.81 -3.27 19.32
N VAL A 43 -25.81 -3.96 18.19
CA VAL A 43 -24.96 -3.59 17.04
C VAL A 43 -25.36 -2.18 16.54
N SER A 44 -24.38 -1.32 16.28
CA SER A 44 -24.61 0.00 15.69
C SER A 44 -24.97 -0.15 14.22
N PHE A 45 -26.25 0.07 13.88
CA PHE A 45 -26.74 0.03 12.51
C PHE A 45 -27.98 0.91 12.35
N ASP A 46 -27.78 2.10 11.80
CA ASP A 46 -28.82 3.02 11.36
C ASP A 46 -28.34 3.82 10.13
N PRO A 47 -28.38 3.19 8.93
CA PRO A 47 -27.91 3.82 7.70
C PRO A 47 -28.62 5.13 7.36
N SER A 48 -29.85 5.33 7.85
CA SER A 48 -30.61 6.56 7.58
C SER A 48 -30.03 7.79 8.27
N ASN A 49 -29.28 7.59 9.35
CA ASN A 49 -28.56 8.62 10.09
C ASN A 49 -27.03 8.52 9.90
N GLY A 50 -26.58 7.74 8.90
CA GLY A 50 -25.15 7.55 8.63
C GLY A 50 -24.42 6.66 9.66
N VAL A 51 -25.14 5.96 10.53
CA VAL A 51 -24.53 5.05 11.52
C VAL A 51 -24.30 3.70 10.85
N LEU A 52 -23.07 3.49 10.39
CA LEU A 52 -22.64 2.30 9.67
C LEU A 52 -21.16 2.02 9.93
N SER A 53 -20.83 0.80 10.33
CA SER A 53 -19.44 0.39 10.41
C SER A 53 -18.86 0.18 9.02
N VAL A 54 -17.67 0.74 8.76
CA VAL A 54 -16.91 0.52 7.52
C VAL A 54 -15.90 -0.62 7.72
N PRO A 55 -15.67 -1.48 6.71
CA PRO A 55 -16.19 -1.46 5.34
C PRO A 55 -17.67 -1.86 5.24
N ASN A 56 -18.39 -1.28 4.27
CA ASN A 56 -19.78 -1.64 4.00
C ASN A 56 -20.23 -1.33 2.58
N ASP A 57 -20.80 -2.32 1.90
CA ASP A 57 -21.21 -2.19 0.50
C ASP A 57 -22.47 -1.33 0.29
N LEU A 58 -23.18 -0.94 1.35
CA LEU A 58 -24.18 0.14 1.24
C LEU A 58 -23.57 1.45 0.75
N LEU A 59 -22.27 1.64 0.93
CA LEU A 59 -21.53 2.80 0.44
C LEU A 59 -21.21 2.69 -1.05
N PHE A 60 -21.61 1.63 -1.78
CA PHE A 60 -21.70 1.64 -3.25
C PHE A 60 -23.04 2.17 -3.76
N SER A 61 -23.99 2.46 -2.87
CA SER A 61 -25.32 2.91 -3.30
C SER A 61 -25.26 4.27 -3.97
N THR A 62 -25.94 4.38 -5.11
CA THR A 62 -25.91 5.58 -5.96
C THR A 62 -27.26 6.28 -5.96
N PRO A 63 -27.31 7.62 -6.09
CA PRO A 63 -28.56 8.31 -6.38
C PRO A 63 -29.21 7.77 -7.68
N PRO A 64 -30.53 7.51 -7.71
CA PRO A 64 -31.18 6.84 -8.85
C PRO A 64 -30.95 7.52 -10.22
N ASN A 65 -30.87 8.86 -10.20
CA ASN A 65 -30.80 9.72 -11.38
C ASN A 65 -29.42 10.34 -11.61
N ASP A 66 -28.39 9.88 -10.90
CA ASP A 66 -27.03 10.32 -11.13
C ASP A 66 -26.24 9.21 -11.82
N LEU A 67 -25.99 9.37 -13.12
CA LEU A 67 -25.19 8.42 -13.87
C LEU A 67 -23.72 8.49 -13.45
N THR A 68 -23.21 9.67 -13.07
CA THR A 68 -21.78 9.89 -12.80
C THR A 68 -21.25 9.08 -11.62
N LYS A 69 -22.15 8.68 -10.71
CA LYS A 69 -21.84 7.88 -9.52
C LYS A 69 -21.95 6.37 -9.75
N LYS A 70 -22.27 5.91 -10.97
CA LYS A 70 -22.50 4.49 -11.31
C LYS A 70 -21.30 3.83 -12.01
N ASP A 71 -20.10 4.33 -11.76
CA ASP A 71 -18.83 3.79 -12.31
C ASP A 71 -18.33 2.55 -11.55
N GLY A 72 -18.99 2.22 -10.44
CA GLY A 72 -18.70 1.05 -9.62
C GLY A 72 -17.73 1.34 -8.47
N THR A 73 -17.49 2.61 -8.13
CA THR A 73 -16.69 3.01 -6.96
C THR A 73 -17.54 3.26 -5.71
N LEU A 74 -16.85 3.42 -4.58
CA LEU A 74 -17.44 3.88 -3.33
C LEU A 74 -18.05 5.30 -3.47
N ASN A 75 -19.12 5.54 -2.74
CA ASN A 75 -19.95 6.75 -2.72
C ASN A 75 -20.16 7.21 -1.26
N ILE A 76 -19.07 7.33 -0.51
CA ILE A 76 -19.06 7.81 0.87
C ILE A 76 -19.46 9.29 0.89
N PRO A 77 -20.42 9.72 1.72
CA PRO A 77 -20.77 11.12 1.86
C PRO A 77 -19.57 11.95 2.34
N VAL A 78 -19.25 13.02 1.62
CA VAL A 78 -18.17 13.97 1.92
C VAL A 78 -18.69 15.40 1.85
N ALA A 79 -18.02 16.33 2.54
CA ALA A 79 -18.43 17.74 2.55
C ALA A 79 -18.10 18.46 1.24
N ASP A 80 -16.95 18.15 0.66
CA ASP A 80 -16.49 18.67 -0.63
C ASP A 80 -15.85 17.54 -1.46
N GLU A 81 -16.50 17.14 -2.55
CA GLU A 81 -15.99 16.09 -3.44
C GLU A 81 -14.74 16.53 -4.22
N ALA A 82 -14.41 17.83 -4.25
CA ALA A 82 -13.21 18.34 -4.91
C ALA A 82 -11.98 18.37 -4.00
N ASP A 83 -12.13 18.16 -2.69
CA ASP A 83 -11.03 18.15 -1.73
C ASP A 83 -10.26 16.82 -1.78
N LEU A 84 -9.29 16.73 -2.70
CA LEU A 84 -8.44 15.53 -2.85
C LEU A 84 -7.50 15.29 -1.66
N SER A 85 -7.41 16.23 -0.70
CA SER A 85 -6.65 16.04 0.53
C SER A 85 -7.45 15.31 1.62
N ASP A 86 -8.78 15.27 1.52
CA ASP A 86 -9.63 14.41 2.34
C ASP A 86 -9.42 12.94 1.92
N PRO A 87 -8.89 12.08 2.81
CA PRO A 87 -8.70 10.67 2.51
C PRO A 87 -9.99 9.95 2.11
N THR A 88 -11.16 10.43 2.57
CA THR A 88 -12.47 9.88 2.23
C THR A 88 -12.84 10.13 0.77
N VAL A 89 -12.50 11.31 0.24
CA VAL A 89 -12.66 11.62 -1.20
C VAL A 89 -11.80 10.69 -2.04
N ALA A 90 -10.57 10.40 -1.60
CA ALA A 90 -9.70 9.46 -2.30
C ALA A 90 -10.30 8.04 -2.33
N LEU A 91 -10.89 7.57 -1.22
CA LEU A 91 -11.54 6.26 -1.15
C LEU A 91 -12.72 6.13 -2.12
N ASN A 92 -13.44 7.21 -2.43
CA ASN A 92 -14.51 7.23 -3.43
C ASN A 92 -14.05 6.96 -4.88
N THR A 93 -12.74 6.82 -5.11
CA THR A 93 -12.19 6.40 -6.42
C THR A 93 -11.94 4.90 -6.54
N LEU A 94 -12.20 4.14 -5.48
CA LEU A 94 -11.92 2.71 -5.41
C LEU A 94 -13.17 1.86 -5.61
N ASP A 95 -13.00 0.69 -6.22
CA ASP A 95 -14.06 -0.30 -6.46
C ASP A 95 -14.21 -1.33 -5.32
N GLY A 96 -13.66 -1.03 -4.16
CA GLY A 96 -13.68 -1.91 -2.99
C GLY A 96 -12.82 -1.40 -1.84
N TRP A 97 -12.87 -2.17 -0.75
CA TRP A 97 -12.16 -1.93 0.49
C TRP A 97 -10.81 -2.63 0.52
N SER A 98 -10.02 -2.33 1.56
CA SER A 98 -8.67 -2.85 1.72
C SER A 98 -8.61 -4.37 1.70
N VAL A 99 -7.54 -4.91 1.14
CA VAL A 99 -7.24 -6.35 1.17
C VAL A 99 -6.74 -6.82 2.54
N GLN A 100 -6.37 -5.91 3.45
CA GLN A 100 -5.57 -6.29 4.63
C GLN A 100 -5.74 -5.42 5.87
N GLN A 101 -6.32 -4.23 5.73
CA GLN A 101 -6.40 -3.30 6.84
C GLN A 101 -7.42 -3.80 7.89
N PRO A 102 -7.08 -3.72 9.19
CA PRO A 102 -8.04 -3.94 10.25
C PRO A 102 -9.22 -2.98 10.15
N PHE A 103 -10.40 -3.46 10.52
CA PHE A 103 -11.62 -2.66 10.56
C PHE A 103 -12.43 -2.96 11.81
N THR A 104 -13.43 -2.14 12.10
CA THR A 104 -14.18 -2.23 13.35
C THR A 104 -15.68 -2.40 13.12
N ILE A 105 -16.34 -2.98 14.12
CA ILE A 105 -17.80 -2.97 14.27
C ILE A 105 -18.12 -2.32 15.60
N ASP A 106 -19.01 -1.33 15.57
CA ASP A 106 -19.38 -0.56 16.76
C ASP A 106 -20.70 -1.06 17.36
N PHE A 107 -20.84 -0.83 18.66
CA PHE A 107 -21.98 -1.26 19.46
C PHE A 107 -22.48 -0.10 20.31
N VAL A 108 -23.78 -0.12 20.61
CA VAL A 108 -24.41 0.83 21.54
C VAL A 108 -24.53 0.16 22.90
N LEU A 109 -23.74 0.63 23.87
CA LEU A 109 -23.86 0.19 25.26
C LEU A 109 -24.91 1.02 26.01
N PRO A 110 -25.87 0.38 26.69
CA PRO A 110 -26.82 1.08 27.54
C PRO A 110 -26.21 1.46 28.88
N ALA A 111 -26.82 2.42 29.57
CA ALA A 111 -26.39 2.84 30.90
C ALA A 111 -26.35 1.64 31.88
N GLY A 112 -25.20 1.44 32.52
CA GLY A 112 -24.97 0.33 33.45
C GLY A 112 -24.28 -0.90 32.84
N VAL A 113 -23.89 -0.85 31.56
CA VAL A 113 -23.00 -1.82 30.91
C VAL A 113 -21.66 -1.15 30.67
N ASP A 114 -20.60 -1.75 31.22
CA ASP A 114 -19.25 -1.16 31.18
C ASP A 114 -18.54 -1.40 29.84
N SER A 115 -18.71 -2.58 29.24
CA SER A 115 -18.07 -2.98 27.98
C SER A 115 -18.77 -4.16 27.32
N LEU A 116 -18.28 -4.57 26.16
CA LEU A 116 -18.44 -5.93 25.64
C LEU A 116 -17.57 -6.91 26.44
N ASP A 117 -17.95 -8.19 26.49
CA ASP A 117 -17.11 -9.24 27.09
C ASP A 117 -15.99 -9.65 26.12
N ALA A 118 -14.74 -9.39 26.52
CA ALA A 118 -13.57 -9.64 25.70
C ALA A 118 -13.39 -11.12 25.31
N ASN A 119 -13.83 -12.07 26.15
CA ASN A 119 -13.74 -13.49 25.82
C ASN A 119 -14.73 -13.86 24.72
N SER A 120 -15.97 -13.40 24.80
CA SER A 120 -16.97 -13.59 23.75
C SER A 120 -16.52 -12.94 22.43
N VAL A 121 -15.88 -11.76 22.48
CA VAL A 121 -15.33 -11.08 21.30
C VAL A 121 -14.28 -11.94 20.60
N ALA A 122 -13.35 -12.54 21.35
CA ALA A 122 -12.27 -13.36 20.81
C ALA A 122 -12.72 -14.79 20.44
N GLN A 123 -13.96 -15.17 20.74
CA GLN A 123 -14.47 -16.52 20.51
C GLN A 123 -14.77 -16.75 19.01
N PRO A 124 -14.26 -17.84 18.40
CA PRO A 124 -14.70 -18.25 17.07
C PRO A 124 -16.22 -18.43 17.00
N GLY A 125 -16.85 -17.82 15.99
CA GLY A 125 -18.30 -17.86 15.77
C GLY A 125 -19.05 -16.61 16.25
N ALA A 126 -18.48 -15.76 17.12
CA ALA A 126 -19.07 -14.47 17.48
C ALA A 126 -19.14 -13.52 16.27
N ILE A 127 -18.03 -13.45 15.53
CA ILE A 127 -17.97 -12.86 14.19
C ILE A 127 -17.63 -13.97 13.20
N ARG A 128 -18.36 -14.03 12.09
CA ARG A 128 -18.14 -14.98 10.98
C ARG A 128 -18.03 -14.21 9.68
N ILE A 129 -17.12 -14.64 8.80
CA ILE A 129 -16.87 -13.98 7.52
C ILE A 129 -16.93 -15.00 6.41
N PHE A 130 -17.70 -14.70 5.36
CA PHE A 130 -18.03 -15.64 4.30
C PHE A 130 -17.71 -15.06 2.92
N GLU A 131 -16.86 -15.71 2.12
CA GLU A 131 -16.68 -15.34 0.71
C GLU A 131 -17.96 -15.67 -0.06
N VAL A 132 -18.44 -14.68 -0.82
CA VAL A 132 -19.66 -14.79 -1.62
C VAL A 132 -19.44 -14.23 -3.02
N VAL A 133 -20.25 -14.72 -3.95
CA VAL A 133 -20.44 -14.10 -5.26
C VAL A 133 -21.64 -13.18 -5.17
N MET A 134 -21.45 -11.91 -5.56
CA MET A 134 -22.52 -10.91 -5.66
C MET A 134 -23.19 -10.98 -7.05
N GLY A 135 -24.39 -10.41 -7.17
CA GLY A 135 -25.06 -10.24 -8.45
C GLY A 135 -24.29 -9.35 -9.42
N ALA A 136 -24.67 -9.41 -10.70
CA ALA A 136 -23.97 -8.80 -11.83
C ALA A 136 -22.50 -9.27 -11.96
N SER A 137 -22.23 -10.51 -11.56
CA SER A 137 -20.89 -11.09 -11.68
C SER A 137 -20.45 -11.18 -13.13
N LEU A 138 -19.23 -10.73 -13.41
CA LEU A 138 -18.59 -10.84 -14.73
C LEU A 138 -17.93 -12.21 -14.95
N VAL A 139 -17.79 -13.02 -13.90
CA VAL A 139 -17.02 -14.27 -13.90
C VAL A 139 -17.81 -15.49 -13.47
N ASP A 140 -18.99 -15.32 -12.87
CA ASP A 140 -19.92 -16.41 -12.51
C ASP A 140 -21.24 -16.21 -13.28
N SER A 141 -21.53 -17.13 -14.20
CA SER A 141 -22.69 -17.05 -15.09
C SER A 141 -24.03 -17.18 -14.36
N ASP A 142 -24.07 -17.89 -13.23
CA ASP A 142 -25.31 -18.09 -12.46
C ASP A 142 -25.70 -16.79 -11.73
N CYS A 143 -24.69 -15.99 -11.38
CA CYS A 143 -24.86 -14.71 -10.70
C CYS A 143 -24.88 -13.50 -11.64
N ALA A 144 -24.64 -13.69 -12.93
CA ALA A 144 -24.59 -12.59 -13.91
C ALA A 144 -25.92 -11.84 -14.05
N SER A 145 -27.05 -12.54 -13.96
CA SER A 145 -28.40 -11.94 -14.07
C SER A 145 -29.00 -11.50 -12.73
N VAL A 146 -28.36 -11.82 -11.60
CA VAL A 146 -28.79 -11.34 -10.29
C VAL A 146 -28.47 -9.85 -10.20
N GLN A 147 -29.34 -9.05 -9.57
CA GLN A 147 -29.12 -7.62 -9.43
C GLN A 147 -27.81 -7.33 -8.67
N ALA A 148 -27.03 -6.35 -9.15
CA ALA A 148 -25.82 -5.88 -8.49
C ALA A 148 -26.08 -5.51 -7.02
N GLY A 149 -25.11 -5.84 -6.16
CA GLY A 149 -25.18 -5.61 -4.72
C GLY A 149 -25.90 -6.70 -3.92
N LEU A 150 -26.76 -7.52 -4.54
CA LEU A 150 -27.38 -8.67 -3.83
C LEU A 150 -26.39 -9.84 -3.74
N ALA A 151 -26.37 -10.53 -2.60
CA ALA A 151 -25.62 -11.78 -2.49
C ALA A 151 -26.32 -12.86 -3.31
N CYS A 152 -25.56 -13.57 -4.14
CA CYS A 152 -26.08 -14.60 -5.04
C CYS A 152 -25.72 -16.01 -4.56
N LYS A 153 -24.45 -16.24 -4.21
CA LYS A 153 -23.93 -17.60 -3.97
C LYS A 153 -22.81 -17.58 -2.93
N MET A 154 -22.80 -18.60 -2.07
CA MET A 154 -21.72 -18.82 -1.10
C MET A 154 -20.53 -19.53 -1.76
N VAL A 155 -19.32 -19.05 -1.47
CA VAL A 155 -18.05 -19.68 -1.88
C VAL A 155 -17.45 -20.47 -0.72
N GLY A 156 -17.34 -19.85 0.47
CA GLY A 156 -16.77 -20.50 1.65
C GLY A 156 -16.76 -19.60 2.88
N GLU A 157 -16.38 -20.17 4.03
CA GLU A 157 -16.21 -19.45 5.30
C GLU A 157 -14.73 -19.27 5.63
N LEU A 158 -14.35 -18.07 6.06
CA LEU A 158 -13.03 -17.79 6.60
C LEU A 158 -12.95 -18.28 8.06
N SER A 159 -11.81 -18.86 8.44
CA SER A 159 -11.63 -19.48 9.74
C SER A 159 -10.80 -18.59 10.67
N ALA A 160 -11.33 -18.24 11.85
CA ALA A 160 -10.54 -17.65 12.94
C ALA A 160 -9.79 -18.75 13.72
N PRO A 161 -8.53 -18.57 14.15
CA PRO A 161 -7.68 -17.38 13.97
C PRO A 161 -6.82 -17.39 12.69
N VAL A 162 -7.09 -18.31 11.75
CA VAL A 162 -6.23 -18.55 10.58
C VAL A 162 -6.28 -17.43 9.55
N ASN A 163 -7.45 -16.83 9.34
CA ASN A 163 -7.65 -15.76 8.36
C ASN A 163 -7.79 -14.37 9.00
N PHE A 164 -8.40 -14.32 10.17
CA PHE A 164 -8.56 -13.10 10.96
C PHE A 164 -8.66 -13.44 12.45
N VAL A 165 -8.38 -12.45 13.30
CA VAL A 165 -8.68 -12.49 14.73
C VAL A 165 -9.62 -11.34 15.09
N THR A 166 -10.37 -11.51 16.17
CA THR A 166 -11.25 -10.48 16.73
C THR A 166 -10.78 -10.07 18.11
N THR A 167 -10.73 -8.77 18.35
CA THR A 167 -10.27 -8.20 19.63
C THR A 167 -11.14 -7.03 20.03
N LEU A 168 -11.20 -6.74 21.32
CA LEU A 168 -11.84 -5.53 21.82
C LEU A 168 -10.92 -4.33 21.52
N ALA A 169 -11.37 -3.40 20.68
CA ALA A 169 -10.62 -2.20 20.30
C ALA A 169 -10.86 -1.05 21.30
N ASP A 170 -12.11 -0.94 21.76
CA ASP A 170 -12.57 -0.11 22.87
C ASP A 170 -13.75 -0.83 23.54
N LYS A 171 -14.25 -0.32 24.66
CA LYS A 171 -15.35 -0.91 25.45
C LYS A 171 -16.57 -1.32 24.62
N ASP A 172 -16.84 -0.63 23.52
CA ASP A 172 -18.00 -0.78 22.63
C ASP A 172 -17.65 -1.04 21.17
N THR A 173 -16.40 -1.41 20.89
CA THR A 173 -15.92 -1.60 19.52
C THR A 173 -15.13 -2.90 19.39
N VAL A 174 -15.53 -3.74 18.44
CA VAL A 174 -14.82 -4.95 18.07
C VAL A 174 -13.93 -4.65 16.86
N ALA A 175 -12.64 -4.88 16.97
CA ALA A 175 -11.72 -4.90 15.83
C ALA A 175 -11.67 -6.29 15.21
N ILE A 176 -11.71 -6.32 13.88
CA ILE A 176 -11.46 -7.47 13.04
C ILE A 176 -10.10 -7.24 12.38
N VAL A 177 -9.14 -8.10 12.70
CA VAL A 177 -7.74 -7.94 12.30
C VAL A 177 -7.38 -9.10 11.35
N PRO A 178 -7.25 -8.85 10.04
CA PRO A 178 -6.80 -9.87 9.10
C PRO A 178 -5.39 -10.36 9.43
N VAL A 179 -5.17 -11.68 9.35
CA VAL A 179 -3.84 -12.31 9.47
C VAL A 179 -3.36 -12.92 8.15
N THR A 180 -4.28 -13.05 7.19
CA THR A 180 -4.02 -13.31 5.78
C THR A 180 -4.78 -12.26 4.96
N PRO A 181 -4.22 -11.70 3.89
CA PRO A 181 -4.95 -10.77 3.04
C PRO A 181 -6.23 -11.41 2.48
N PHE A 182 -7.31 -10.64 2.42
CA PHE A 182 -8.50 -10.98 1.66
C PHE A 182 -8.17 -11.06 0.17
N LYS A 183 -8.95 -11.85 -0.57
CA LYS A 183 -8.72 -12.07 -2.00
C LYS A 183 -9.16 -10.83 -2.80
N PRO A 184 -8.26 -10.18 -3.56
CA PRO A 184 -8.62 -9.04 -4.40
C PRO A 184 -9.81 -9.34 -5.33
N GLY A 185 -10.71 -8.36 -5.48
CA GLY A 185 -11.90 -8.44 -6.32
C GLY A 185 -13.01 -9.37 -5.81
N SER A 186 -12.86 -9.99 -4.64
CA SER A 186 -13.87 -10.86 -4.02
C SER A 186 -14.77 -10.06 -3.07
N SER A 187 -15.97 -10.59 -2.78
CA SER A 187 -16.89 -10.01 -1.81
C SER A 187 -17.08 -10.96 -0.63
N TYR A 188 -17.33 -10.39 0.54
CA TYR A 188 -17.53 -11.13 1.78
C TYR A 188 -18.76 -10.65 2.53
N LEU A 189 -19.49 -11.57 3.15
CA LEU A 189 -20.48 -11.23 4.18
C LEU A 189 -19.84 -11.30 5.55
N VAL A 190 -19.94 -10.20 6.31
CA VAL A 190 -19.57 -10.14 7.72
C VAL A 190 -20.84 -10.34 8.55
N VAL A 191 -20.80 -11.33 9.44
CA VAL A 191 -21.95 -11.77 10.23
C VAL A 191 -21.62 -11.65 11.71
N VAL A 192 -22.44 -10.89 12.43
CA VAL A 192 -22.40 -10.84 13.90
C VAL A 192 -23.45 -11.81 14.43
N THR A 193 -23.07 -12.64 15.39
CA THR A 193 -23.96 -13.62 16.02
C THR A 193 -24.28 -13.24 17.46
N ASN A 194 -25.31 -13.89 18.02
CA ASN A 194 -25.70 -13.78 19.42
C ASN A 194 -24.73 -14.48 20.40
N ALA A 195 -23.63 -15.08 19.91
CA ALA A 195 -22.56 -15.57 20.78
C ALA A 195 -21.74 -14.42 21.41
N LEU A 196 -21.85 -13.21 20.85
CA LEU A 196 -21.25 -12.01 21.42
C LEU A 196 -22.04 -11.55 22.65
N MET A 197 -21.33 -11.27 23.74
CA MET A 197 -21.91 -10.88 25.03
C MET A 197 -21.43 -9.50 25.48
N ASP A 198 -22.24 -8.85 26.31
CA ASP A 198 -21.84 -7.68 27.08
C ASP A 198 -21.11 -8.07 28.39
N SER A 199 -20.55 -7.09 29.09
CA SER A 199 -19.80 -7.31 30.34
C SER A 199 -20.64 -7.84 31.50
N LEU A 200 -21.97 -7.90 31.35
CA LEU A 200 -22.90 -8.51 32.30
C LEU A 200 -23.22 -9.97 31.92
N GLY A 201 -22.62 -10.50 30.86
CA GLY A 201 -22.84 -11.86 30.36
C GLY A 201 -24.17 -12.02 29.60
N ARG A 202 -24.71 -10.93 29.04
CA ARG A 202 -25.95 -10.94 28.27
C ARG A 202 -25.64 -10.88 26.78
N ASP A 203 -26.42 -11.61 25.98
CA ASP A 203 -26.28 -11.60 24.53
C ASP A 203 -26.47 -10.18 23.96
N VAL A 204 -25.64 -9.84 22.97
CA VAL A 204 -25.83 -8.64 22.16
C VAL A 204 -27.02 -8.85 21.22
N GLU A 205 -27.88 -7.83 21.09
CA GLU A 205 -29.06 -7.87 20.23
C GLU A 205 -28.87 -7.13 18.90
N PRO A 206 -29.68 -7.43 17.87
CA PRO A 206 -29.73 -6.65 16.64
C PRO A 206 -30.12 -5.18 16.90
N SER A 207 -29.76 -4.28 15.98
CA SER A 207 -30.33 -2.93 15.99
C SER A 207 -31.83 -2.95 15.66
N SER A 208 -32.60 -1.98 16.14
CA SER A 208 -34.03 -1.84 15.81
C SER A 208 -34.27 -1.71 14.31
N THR A 209 -33.38 -1.01 13.62
CA THR A 209 -33.38 -0.90 12.15
C THR A 209 -33.18 -2.27 11.52
N TYR A 210 -32.19 -3.05 11.98
CA TYR A 210 -31.91 -4.39 11.45
C TYR A 210 -33.11 -5.34 11.65
N ILE A 211 -33.74 -5.33 12.83
CA ILE A 211 -34.96 -6.11 13.11
C ILE A 211 -36.06 -5.82 12.09
N THR A 212 -36.18 -4.56 11.66
CA THR A 212 -37.20 -4.13 10.70
C THR A 212 -36.86 -4.61 9.29
N VAL A 213 -35.63 -4.41 8.82
CA VAL A 213 -35.23 -4.72 7.44
C VAL A 213 -34.92 -6.20 7.21
N ARG A 214 -34.68 -7.00 8.26
CA ARG A 214 -34.51 -8.45 8.11
C ARG A 214 -35.81 -9.22 7.89
N GLN A 215 -36.96 -8.61 8.16
CA GLN A 215 -38.25 -9.26 7.92
C GLN A 215 -38.39 -9.68 6.46
N ASN A 216 -39.06 -10.81 6.22
CA ASN A 216 -39.22 -11.36 4.87
C ASN A 216 -40.00 -10.39 3.98
N ILE A 217 -39.34 -9.88 2.94
CA ILE A 217 -39.85 -8.86 2.02
C ILE A 217 -41.16 -9.26 1.32
N GLN A 218 -41.41 -10.55 1.12
CA GLN A 218 -42.62 -11.04 0.46
C GLN A 218 -43.85 -11.01 1.37
N THR A 219 -43.63 -11.05 2.69
CA THR A 219 -44.71 -11.12 3.69
C THR A 219 -44.87 -9.85 4.50
N HIS A 220 -43.79 -9.08 4.69
CA HIS A 220 -43.74 -7.84 5.46
C HIS A 220 -42.97 -6.75 4.67
N PRO A 221 -43.43 -6.36 3.48
CA PRO A 221 -42.76 -5.33 2.69
C PRO A 221 -42.81 -3.97 3.41
N LEU A 222 -41.66 -3.30 3.47
CA LEU A 222 -41.58 -1.94 4.01
C LEU A 222 -42.12 -0.88 3.04
N GLY A 223 -42.39 0.32 3.56
CA GLY A 223 -43.21 1.32 2.87
C GLY A 223 -42.49 2.12 1.77
N SER A 224 -41.22 2.48 1.96
CA SER A 224 -40.46 3.29 0.99
C SER A 224 -39.60 2.44 0.05
N ALA A 225 -39.28 2.98 -1.13
CA ALA A 225 -38.37 2.32 -2.07
C ALA A 225 -36.97 2.06 -1.48
N SER A 226 -36.44 3.02 -0.70
CA SER A 226 -35.15 2.85 -0.02
C SER A 226 -35.20 1.78 1.07
N GLN A 227 -36.31 1.70 1.82
CA GLN A 227 -36.52 0.65 2.81
C GLN A 227 -36.64 -0.73 2.16
N LEU A 228 -37.36 -0.85 1.04
CA LEU A 228 -37.49 -2.09 0.28
C LEU A 228 -36.14 -2.52 -0.33
N ALA A 229 -35.34 -1.58 -0.81
CA ALA A 229 -34.00 -1.88 -1.32
C ALA A 229 -33.09 -2.43 -0.21
N LEU A 230 -33.06 -1.77 0.96
CA LEU A 230 -32.29 -2.24 2.12
C LEU A 230 -32.80 -3.58 2.66
N GLN A 231 -34.12 -3.77 2.71
CA GLN A 231 -34.74 -5.03 3.11
C GLN A 231 -34.38 -6.16 2.13
N GLY A 232 -34.48 -5.90 0.82
CA GLY A 232 -34.11 -6.86 -0.22
C GLY A 232 -32.63 -7.26 -0.15
N LEU A 233 -31.76 -6.30 0.15
CA LEU A 233 -30.33 -6.54 0.37
C LEU A 233 -30.09 -7.48 1.55
N VAL A 234 -30.59 -7.14 2.75
CA VAL A 234 -30.42 -7.96 3.96
C VAL A 234 -31.04 -9.35 3.77
N ASN A 235 -32.23 -9.43 3.16
CA ASN A 235 -32.88 -10.70 2.84
C ASN A 235 -32.04 -11.55 1.87
N SER A 236 -31.33 -10.93 0.92
CA SER A 236 -30.42 -11.66 0.01
C SER A 236 -29.22 -12.26 0.76
N PHE A 237 -28.65 -11.52 1.71
CA PHE A 237 -27.52 -11.98 2.52
C PHE A 237 -27.95 -13.18 3.39
N GLU A 238 -29.04 -13.03 4.14
CA GLU A 238 -29.58 -14.10 4.98
C GLU A 238 -30.05 -15.31 4.15
N SER A 239 -30.55 -15.12 2.93
CA SER A 239 -30.92 -16.23 2.04
C SER A 239 -29.72 -17.08 1.62
N VAL A 240 -28.57 -16.45 1.32
CA VAL A 240 -27.34 -17.19 0.98
C VAL A 240 -26.82 -17.96 2.20
N LEU A 241 -26.85 -17.34 3.38
CA LEU A 241 -26.47 -17.99 4.64
C LEU A 241 -27.37 -19.18 4.97
N ALA A 242 -28.69 -19.02 4.88
CA ALA A 242 -29.65 -20.11 5.12
C ALA A 242 -29.48 -21.24 4.09
N GLY A 243 -29.24 -20.91 2.81
CA GLY A 243 -28.95 -21.87 1.77
C GLY A 243 -27.69 -22.71 2.03
N ALA A 244 -26.75 -22.16 2.81
CA ALA A 244 -25.54 -22.86 3.27
C ALA A 244 -25.72 -23.59 4.62
N GLY A 245 -26.94 -23.59 5.18
CA GLY A 245 -27.25 -24.27 6.45
C GLY A 245 -26.90 -23.48 7.71
N ILE A 246 -26.66 -22.17 7.59
CA ILE A 246 -26.46 -21.30 8.77
C ILE A 246 -27.81 -21.02 9.43
N ASP A 247 -27.87 -21.17 10.75
CA ASP A 247 -29.05 -20.86 11.55
C ASP A 247 -29.23 -19.35 11.71
N LEU A 248 -30.24 -18.79 11.04
CA LEU A 248 -30.53 -17.36 11.05
C LEU A 248 -31.04 -16.84 12.40
N ASP A 249 -31.49 -17.72 13.30
CA ASP A 249 -31.88 -17.31 14.66
C ASP A 249 -30.66 -16.89 15.49
N THR A 250 -29.46 -17.36 15.12
CA THR A 250 -28.20 -16.93 15.75
C THR A 250 -27.65 -15.63 15.18
N VAL A 251 -28.14 -15.18 14.02
CA VAL A 251 -27.64 -14.01 13.30
C VAL A 251 -28.30 -12.74 13.85
N ILE A 252 -27.47 -11.78 14.29
CA ILE A 252 -27.94 -10.48 14.79
C ILE A 252 -27.65 -9.31 13.85
N HIS A 253 -26.67 -9.46 12.96
CA HIS A 253 -26.37 -8.48 11.92
C HIS A 253 -25.66 -9.14 10.73
N THR A 254 -25.93 -8.65 9.52
CA THR A 254 -25.20 -8.98 8.30
C THR A 254 -24.84 -7.70 7.54
N SER A 255 -23.61 -7.66 7.03
CA SER A 255 -23.14 -6.63 6.10
C SER A 255 -22.29 -7.29 5.01
N ALA A 256 -22.17 -6.62 3.86
CA ALA A 256 -21.26 -7.04 2.80
C ALA A 256 -20.07 -6.09 2.72
N MET A 257 -18.90 -6.64 2.38
CA MET A 257 -17.71 -5.91 2.02
C MET A 257 -17.13 -6.46 0.71
N THR A 258 -17.00 -5.61 -0.30
CA THR A 258 -16.34 -5.92 -1.57
C THR A 258 -14.91 -5.43 -1.51
N ILE A 259 -13.95 -6.32 -1.74
CA ILE A 259 -12.52 -6.01 -1.74
C ILE A 259 -12.11 -5.50 -3.10
N GLN A 260 -11.31 -4.44 -3.13
CA GLN A 260 -10.92 -3.79 -4.37
C GLN A 260 -10.20 -4.74 -5.34
N SER A 261 -10.25 -4.42 -6.63
CA SER A 261 -9.58 -5.18 -7.69
C SER A 261 -8.09 -4.82 -7.80
N ALA A 262 -7.36 -4.89 -6.69
CA ALA A 262 -5.93 -4.60 -6.61
C ALA A 262 -5.14 -5.30 -7.74
N GLY A 263 -4.32 -4.53 -8.46
CA GLY A 263 -3.48 -5.01 -9.56
C GLY A 263 -4.15 -5.17 -10.94
N SER A 264 -5.46 -4.92 -11.06
CA SER A 264 -6.19 -5.04 -12.34
C SER A 264 -5.62 -4.13 -13.44
N SER A 265 -5.30 -2.87 -13.10
CA SER A 265 -4.78 -1.91 -14.08
C SER A 265 -3.39 -2.27 -14.61
N ILE A 266 -2.46 -2.67 -13.74
CA ILE A 266 -1.11 -3.05 -14.18
C ILE A 266 -1.12 -4.38 -14.96
N SER A 267 -2.06 -5.29 -14.62
CA SER A 267 -2.30 -6.52 -15.39
C SER A 267 -2.81 -6.22 -16.80
N ALA A 268 -3.72 -5.25 -16.93
CA ALA A 268 -4.20 -4.78 -18.23
C ALA A 268 -3.07 -4.15 -19.07
N LEU A 269 -2.15 -3.41 -18.44
CA LEU A 269 -0.97 -2.88 -19.12
C LEU A 269 0.02 -3.96 -19.57
N LYS A 270 0.24 -5.02 -18.78
CA LYS A 270 1.00 -6.21 -19.24
C LYS A 270 0.35 -6.84 -20.47
N ALA A 271 -0.98 -6.99 -20.46
CA ALA A 271 -1.71 -7.50 -21.63
C ALA A 271 -1.53 -6.58 -22.86
N GLY A 272 -1.46 -5.26 -22.66
CA GLY A 272 -1.09 -4.29 -23.69
C GLY A 272 0.29 -4.56 -24.31
N TYR A 273 1.32 -4.79 -23.49
CA TYR A 273 2.65 -5.17 -23.99
C TYR A 273 2.63 -6.51 -24.73
N ALA A 274 1.88 -7.51 -24.24
CA ALA A 274 1.74 -8.80 -24.91
C ALA A 274 1.10 -8.64 -26.30
N LYS A 275 0.06 -7.81 -26.41
CA LYS A 275 -0.56 -7.46 -27.70
C LYS A 275 0.45 -6.85 -28.66
N LEU A 276 1.22 -5.85 -28.20
CA LEU A 276 2.28 -5.22 -29.00
C LEU A 276 3.37 -6.21 -29.45
N LEU A 277 3.79 -7.14 -28.59
CA LEU A 277 4.72 -8.21 -28.94
C LEU A 277 4.21 -9.08 -30.10
N SER A 278 2.90 -9.38 -30.12
CA SER A 278 2.29 -10.21 -31.16
C SER A 278 1.95 -9.47 -32.46
N GLU A 279 1.57 -8.20 -32.38
CA GLU A 279 0.96 -7.47 -33.50
C GLU A 279 1.84 -6.36 -34.08
N ASN A 280 2.58 -5.63 -33.25
CA ASN A 280 3.35 -4.46 -33.69
C ASN A 280 4.54 -4.18 -32.77
N SER A 281 5.59 -5.02 -32.91
CA SER A 281 6.76 -4.94 -32.03
C SER A 281 7.54 -3.62 -32.16
N ALA A 282 7.34 -2.85 -33.23
CA ALA A 282 8.01 -1.56 -33.46
C ALA A 282 7.64 -0.48 -32.42
N ASN A 283 6.47 -0.61 -31.78
CA ASN A 283 6.00 0.31 -30.75
C ASN A 283 6.38 -0.12 -29.33
N LEU A 284 7.15 -1.21 -29.18
CA LEU A 284 7.65 -1.62 -27.88
C LEU A 284 8.77 -0.67 -27.41
N PRO A 285 8.93 -0.51 -26.08
CA PRO A 285 10.09 0.16 -25.53
C PRO A 285 11.39 -0.38 -26.12
N MET A 286 12.31 0.53 -26.42
CA MET A 286 13.63 0.19 -26.93
C MET A 286 14.67 0.96 -26.14
N LEU A 287 15.65 0.22 -25.62
CA LEU A 287 16.83 0.80 -25.02
C LEU A 287 17.69 1.44 -26.10
N THR A 288 17.95 2.73 -25.94
CA THR A 288 18.95 3.45 -26.72
C THR A 288 20.21 3.54 -25.90
N HIS A 289 21.32 3.13 -26.47
CA HIS A 289 22.64 3.25 -25.87
C HIS A 289 23.35 4.51 -26.38
N VAL A 290 24.11 5.15 -25.50
CA VAL A 290 25.08 6.18 -25.86
C VAL A 290 26.47 5.53 -25.80
N ALA A 291 27.29 5.74 -26.83
CA ALA A 291 28.65 5.20 -26.95
C ALA A 291 29.46 5.28 -25.65
N ASN A 292 30.38 4.32 -25.44
CA ASN A 292 31.18 4.14 -24.22
C ASN A 292 31.58 5.47 -23.57
N SER A 293 31.11 5.69 -22.34
CA SER A 293 31.40 6.92 -21.60
C SER A 293 32.88 7.04 -21.20
N THR A 294 33.63 5.94 -21.31
CA THR A 294 34.98 5.70 -20.76
C THR A 294 35.06 5.82 -19.24
N LEU A 295 33.93 6.03 -18.56
CA LEU A 295 33.86 6.12 -17.11
C LEU A 295 33.81 4.73 -16.48
N THR A 296 34.46 4.62 -15.33
CA THR A 296 34.40 3.46 -14.45
C THR A 296 33.51 3.76 -13.25
N ILE A 297 33.12 2.72 -12.50
CA ILE A 297 32.41 2.92 -11.22
C ILE A 297 33.27 3.77 -10.27
N ARG A 298 34.59 3.56 -10.26
CA ARG A 298 35.56 4.39 -9.52
C ARG A 298 35.40 5.87 -9.86
N ASP A 299 35.25 6.22 -11.13
CA ASP A 299 35.11 7.63 -11.54
C ASP A 299 33.79 8.22 -11.06
N MET A 300 32.73 7.43 -11.08
CA MET A 300 31.43 7.84 -10.52
C MET A 300 31.49 8.05 -9.01
N PHE A 301 32.17 7.17 -8.28
CA PHE A 301 32.35 7.34 -6.83
C PHE A 301 33.25 8.53 -6.48
N VAL A 302 34.26 8.85 -7.29
CA VAL A 302 35.03 10.09 -7.11
C VAL A 302 34.17 11.32 -7.37
N ALA A 303 33.38 11.31 -8.46
CA ALA A 303 32.48 12.43 -8.78
C ALA A 303 31.41 12.65 -7.70
N ALA A 304 30.93 11.58 -7.08
CA ALA A 304 30.00 11.63 -5.95
C ALA A 304 30.68 11.96 -4.60
N GLY A 305 32.01 12.05 -4.55
CA GLY A 305 32.76 12.26 -3.30
C GLY A 305 32.75 11.06 -2.35
N ALA A 306 32.34 9.88 -2.82
CA ALA A 306 32.29 8.65 -2.03
C ALA A 306 33.69 8.05 -1.79
N ILE A 307 34.66 8.35 -2.67
CA ILE A 307 36.08 7.97 -2.52
C ILE A 307 36.99 9.13 -2.92
N ASP A 308 38.23 9.11 -2.42
CA ASP A 308 39.23 10.15 -2.70
C ASP A 308 39.67 10.15 -4.17
N ALA A 309 39.83 11.34 -4.76
CA ALA A 309 40.28 11.51 -6.15
C ALA A 309 41.69 10.94 -6.41
N ALA A 310 42.53 10.77 -5.37
CA ALA A 310 43.84 10.13 -5.42
C ALA A 310 43.77 8.59 -5.49
N THR A 311 42.58 7.99 -5.30
CA THR A 311 42.38 6.56 -5.50
C THR A 311 42.84 6.17 -6.92
N PRO A 312 43.74 5.18 -7.09
CA PRO A 312 44.33 4.85 -8.39
C PRO A 312 43.30 4.66 -9.52
N GLN A 313 43.69 5.08 -10.73
CA GLN A 313 42.86 4.99 -11.93
C GLN A 313 42.76 3.54 -12.43
N CYS A 314 41.55 3.10 -12.82
CA CYS A 314 41.31 1.72 -13.24
C CYS A 314 42.18 1.28 -14.43
N ALA A 315 42.48 2.20 -15.36
CA ALA A 315 43.35 1.94 -16.51
C ALA A 315 44.77 1.48 -16.14
N THR A 316 45.21 1.72 -14.90
CA THR A 316 46.54 1.31 -14.42
C THR A 316 46.59 -0.13 -13.90
N ILE A 317 45.42 -0.74 -13.60
CA ILE A 317 45.35 -2.01 -12.88
C ILE A 317 45.75 -3.17 -13.78
N ALA A 318 45.10 -3.33 -14.94
CA ALA A 318 45.38 -4.44 -15.85
C ALA A 318 46.86 -4.48 -16.29
N PRO A 319 47.51 -3.35 -16.67
CA PRO A 319 48.95 -3.34 -16.96
C PRO A 319 49.83 -3.74 -15.77
N THR A 320 49.45 -3.32 -14.54
CA THR A 320 50.19 -3.67 -13.32
C THR A 320 50.13 -5.16 -13.04
N LEU A 321 48.94 -5.77 -13.16
CA LEU A 321 48.75 -7.21 -13.01
C LEU A 321 49.48 -7.99 -14.11
N ALA A 322 49.38 -7.54 -15.36
CA ALA A 322 50.07 -8.16 -16.49
C ALA A 322 51.60 -8.16 -16.33
N ALA A 323 52.18 -7.11 -15.74
CA ALA A 323 53.62 -7.01 -15.50
C ALA A 323 54.16 -8.08 -14.52
N VAL A 324 53.31 -8.60 -13.63
CA VAL A 324 53.64 -9.64 -12.67
C VAL A 324 52.95 -10.98 -12.97
N ALA A 325 52.28 -11.10 -14.11
CA ALA A 325 51.58 -12.31 -14.50
C ALA A 325 52.54 -13.50 -14.58
N GLY A 326 52.13 -14.64 -14.01
CA GLY A 326 52.95 -15.86 -13.97
C GLY A 326 54.15 -15.83 -13.00
N THR A 327 54.28 -14.77 -12.17
CA THR A 327 55.29 -14.72 -11.10
C THR A 327 54.66 -15.00 -9.74
N GLU A 328 55.49 -15.31 -8.73
CA GLU A 328 55.04 -15.49 -7.34
C GLU A 328 54.44 -14.22 -6.71
N GLN A 329 54.70 -13.05 -7.31
CA GLN A 329 54.23 -11.76 -6.82
C GLN A 329 52.77 -11.47 -7.19
N PHE A 330 52.23 -12.18 -8.19
CA PHE A 330 50.89 -11.93 -8.71
C PHE A 330 49.82 -11.94 -7.61
N ALA A 331 49.82 -12.97 -6.76
CA ALA A 331 48.84 -13.09 -5.67
C ALA A 331 48.92 -11.93 -4.66
N THR A 332 50.13 -11.49 -4.32
CA THR A 332 50.36 -10.37 -3.40
C THR A 332 49.89 -9.05 -4.00
N VAL A 333 50.23 -8.79 -5.27
CA VAL A 333 49.80 -7.57 -5.97
C VAL A 333 48.28 -7.56 -6.14
N LEU A 334 47.68 -8.69 -6.53
CA LEU A 334 46.23 -8.83 -6.64
C LEU A 334 45.52 -8.54 -5.31
N ALA A 335 46.02 -9.10 -4.19
CA ALA A 335 45.47 -8.85 -2.87
C ALA A 335 45.57 -7.37 -2.46
N GLN A 336 46.67 -6.68 -2.81
CA GLN A 336 46.84 -5.24 -2.56
C GLN A 336 45.86 -4.37 -3.35
N MET A 337 45.40 -4.85 -4.52
CA MET A 337 44.48 -4.13 -5.40
C MET A 337 43.02 -4.57 -5.23
N GLN A 338 42.71 -5.46 -4.29
CA GLN A 338 41.39 -6.11 -4.20
C GLN A 338 40.23 -5.12 -4.06
N SER A 339 40.39 -4.05 -3.27
CA SER A 339 39.38 -2.99 -3.13
C SER A 339 39.16 -2.18 -4.41
N LEU A 340 40.19 -2.04 -5.25
CA LEU A 340 40.12 -1.36 -6.54
C LEU A 340 39.45 -2.23 -7.61
N ILE A 341 39.66 -3.55 -7.56
CA ILE A 341 39.11 -4.47 -8.56
C ILE A 341 37.59 -4.35 -8.62
N GLY A 342 36.90 -4.31 -7.47
CA GLY A 342 35.43 -4.19 -7.46
C GLY A 342 34.94 -2.95 -8.21
N ILE A 343 35.44 -1.77 -7.84
CA ILE A 343 35.04 -0.48 -8.44
C ILE A 343 35.61 -0.24 -9.85
N CYS A 344 36.47 -1.12 -10.35
CA CYS A 344 37.04 -1.04 -11.69
C CYS A 344 36.57 -2.17 -12.62
N ALA A 345 35.90 -3.19 -12.10
CA ALA A 345 35.40 -4.32 -12.88
C ALA A 345 34.21 -3.96 -13.77
N GLY A 346 33.58 -2.80 -13.55
CA GLY A 346 32.44 -2.33 -14.33
C GLY A 346 32.75 -1.04 -15.09
N GLU A 347 32.51 -1.06 -16.40
CA GLU A 347 32.43 0.14 -17.25
C GLU A 347 31.01 0.70 -17.17
N VAL A 348 30.88 2.01 -16.96
CA VAL A 348 29.58 2.67 -16.82
C VAL A 348 29.16 3.22 -18.17
N HIS A 349 27.93 2.90 -18.58
CA HIS A 349 27.32 3.39 -19.81
C HIS A 349 26.02 4.09 -19.48
N PHE A 350 25.69 5.09 -20.30
CA PHE A 350 24.42 5.79 -20.19
C PHE A 350 23.58 5.51 -21.42
N GLY A 351 22.28 5.49 -21.22
CA GLY A 351 21.31 5.30 -22.26
C GLY A 351 20.03 6.03 -21.95
N SER A 352 19.02 5.72 -22.74
CA SER A 352 17.66 6.09 -22.42
C SER A 352 16.66 5.05 -22.89
N ILE A 353 15.46 5.10 -22.34
CA ILE A 353 14.33 4.29 -22.76
C ILE A 353 13.09 5.17 -22.76
N SER A 354 12.32 5.09 -23.84
CA SER A 354 11.03 5.77 -23.93
C SER A 354 9.94 4.83 -23.41
N LEU A 355 9.29 5.21 -22.31
CA LEU A 355 8.23 4.43 -21.65
C LEU A 355 6.90 5.20 -21.62
N PRO A 356 5.75 4.52 -21.72
CA PRO A 356 4.45 5.12 -21.45
C PRO A 356 4.39 5.76 -20.07
N TYR A 357 3.95 7.01 -20.02
CA TYR A 357 3.76 7.77 -18.80
C TYR A 357 2.26 8.01 -18.61
N TYR A 358 1.76 7.67 -17.42
CA TYR A 358 0.34 7.77 -17.06
C TYR A 358 0.10 8.80 -15.95
N LEU A 359 1.15 9.16 -15.21
CA LEU A 359 1.15 10.33 -14.33
C LEU A 359 1.14 11.63 -15.16
N SER A 360 0.95 12.76 -14.49
CA SER A 360 0.99 14.07 -15.15
C SER A 360 2.35 14.74 -15.00
N ALA A 361 2.88 15.28 -16.10
CA ALA A 361 4.08 16.13 -16.08
C ALA A 361 3.67 17.59 -15.74
N PRO A 362 4.58 18.40 -15.18
CA PRO A 362 4.30 19.81 -14.94
C PRO A 362 4.08 20.56 -16.26
N SER A 363 3.27 21.62 -16.20
CA SER A 363 3.03 22.54 -17.31
C SER A 363 3.05 23.99 -16.81
N SER A 364 3.07 24.96 -17.72
CA SER A 364 2.95 26.38 -17.36
C SER A 364 1.64 26.70 -16.63
N GLU A 365 0.56 26.01 -17.01
CA GLU A 365 -0.77 26.16 -16.44
C GLU A 365 -0.88 25.44 -15.10
N GLU A 366 -0.24 24.26 -14.98
CA GLU A 366 -0.30 23.40 -13.80
C GLU A 366 1.10 22.88 -13.43
N PRO A 367 1.96 23.70 -12.78
CA PRO A 367 3.31 23.30 -12.40
C PRO A 367 3.36 22.15 -11.39
N THR A 368 2.32 22.02 -10.54
CA THR A 368 2.22 20.99 -9.51
C THR A 368 1.43 19.75 -9.97
N ALA A 369 1.13 19.62 -11.27
CA ALA A 369 0.45 18.45 -11.83
C ALA A 369 1.01 17.09 -11.36
N PRO A 370 2.34 16.89 -11.20
CA PRO A 370 2.89 15.63 -10.69
C PRO A 370 2.47 15.29 -9.25
N LEU A 371 1.98 16.25 -8.48
CA LEU A 371 1.56 16.08 -7.09
C LEU A 371 0.03 16.01 -6.91
N ASN A 372 -0.76 16.39 -7.92
CA ASN A 372 -2.22 16.50 -7.75
C ASN A 372 -3.08 15.92 -8.89
N LYS A 373 -2.48 15.43 -9.98
CA LYS A 373 -3.22 14.78 -11.08
C LYS A 373 -2.96 13.28 -11.13
N PRO A 374 -3.87 12.45 -10.57
CA PRO A 374 -3.75 11.00 -10.58
C PRO A 374 -3.99 10.42 -11.97
N TRP A 375 -3.77 9.10 -12.11
CA TRP A 375 -4.11 8.39 -13.35
C TRP A 375 -5.61 8.47 -13.61
N LYS A 376 -5.96 8.52 -14.90
CA LYS A 376 -7.34 8.44 -15.37
C LYS A 376 -7.47 7.29 -16.35
N ALA A 377 -8.61 6.63 -16.36
CA ALA A 377 -8.91 5.56 -17.28
C ALA A 377 -9.12 6.09 -18.70
N MET A 378 -8.79 5.27 -19.69
CA MET A 378 -8.87 5.60 -21.12
C MET A 378 -10.31 5.60 -21.65
N CYS A 379 -11.18 4.77 -21.09
CA CYS A 379 -12.53 4.49 -21.57
C CYS A 379 -13.59 4.95 -20.56
N ASP A 380 -14.87 4.91 -20.92
CA ASP A 380 -15.97 5.03 -19.97
C ASP A 380 -16.07 3.71 -19.21
N SER A 381 -16.33 3.76 -17.91
CA SER A 381 -16.54 2.56 -17.11
C SER A 381 -17.64 1.69 -17.70
N GLY A 382 -17.39 0.38 -17.79
CA GLY A 382 -18.41 -0.59 -18.21
C GLY A 382 -19.67 -0.53 -17.34
N ALA A 383 -19.55 -0.14 -16.07
CA ALA A 383 -20.69 0.05 -15.18
C ALA A 383 -21.52 1.28 -15.55
N ILE A 384 -20.88 2.38 -15.98
CA ILE A 384 -21.55 3.57 -16.54
C ILE A 384 -22.27 3.18 -17.84
N LEU A 385 -21.57 2.53 -18.75
CA LEU A 385 -22.11 2.13 -20.06
C LEU A 385 -23.33 1.20 -19.91
N ALA A 386 -23.29 0.28 -18.95
CA ALA A 386 -24.41 -0.62 -18.64
C ALA A 386 -25.57 0.10 -17.94
N SER A 387 -25.30 1.18 -17.21
CA SER A 387 -26.31 1.97 -16.49
C SER A 387 -26.92 3.11 -17.31
N ALA A 388 -26.29 3.48 -18.43
CA ALA A 388 -26.73 4.56 -19.30
C ALA A 388 -28.02 4.18 -20.05
N THR A 389 -28.92 5.15 -20.20
CA THR A 389 -30.12 4.99 -21.01
C THR A 389 -29.77 4.94 -22.50
N GLN A 390 -30.65 4.33 -23.31
CA GLN A 390 -30.48 4.29 -24.76
C GLN A 390 -30.40 5.70 -25.38
N GLU A 391 -31.09 6.68 -24.79
CA GLU A 391 -31.02 8.09 -25.22
C GLU A 391 -29.65 8.70 -24.93
N GLN A 392 -29.11 8.49 -23.73
CA GLN A 392 -27.76 8.94 -23.37
C GLN A 392 -26.73 8.34 -24.32
N LEU A 393 -26.76 7.03 -24.54
CA LEU A 393 -25.85 6.34 -25.47
C LEU A 393 -25.98 6.86 -26.91
N ALA A 394 -27.20 7.11 -27.39
CA ALA A 394 -27.43 7.61 -28.75
C ALA A 394 -27.03 9.08 -28.93
N SER A 395 -27.08 9.88 -27.86
CA SER A 395 -26.72 11.30 -27.87
C SER A 395 -25.23 11.56 -27.63
N ALA A 396 -24.51 10.57 -27.10
CA ALA A 396 -23.11 10.74 -26.73
C ALA A 396 -22.20 10.83 -27.97
N THR A 397 -21.12 11.61 -27.84
CA THR A 397 -20.16 11.82 -28.92
C THR A 397 -18.91 10.99 -28.64
N PRO A 398 -18.50 10.10 -29.56
CA PRO A 398 -17.25 9.37 -29.43
C PRO A 398 -16.05 10.28 -29.16
N GLY A 399 -15.32 10.00 -28.08
CA GLY A 399 -14.08 10.67 -27.73
C GLY A 399 -12.87 10.16 -28.51
N PRO A 400 -11.68 10.74 -28.28
CA PRO A 400 -10.47 10.41 -29.04
C PRO A 400 -10.00 8.97 -28.86
N ASN A 401 -10.38 8.29 -27.78
CA ASN A 401 -9.95 6.92 -27.50
C ASN A 401 -10.97 5.86 -27.94
N HIS A 402 -12.06 6.26 -28.60
CA HIS A 402 -13.21 5.37 -28.84
C HIS A 402 -12.86 4.08 -29.57
N ASP A 403 -12.05 4.13 -30.62
CA ASP A 403 -11.64 2.94 -31.37
C ASP A 403 -10.81 1.97 -30.52
N ALA A 404 -9.91 2.51 -29.69
CA ALA A 404 -9.11 1.70 -28.75
C ALA A 404 -10.00 1.07 -27.67
N CYS A 405 -11.00 1.81 -27.18
CA CYS A 405 -11.96 1.31 -26.21
C CYS A 405 -12.88 0.22 -26.78
N GLN A 406 -13.31 0.34 -28.05
CA GLN A 406 -14.10 -0.71 -28.70
C GLN A 406 -13.34 -2.04 -28.80
N ALA A 407 -12.02 -2.00 -29.02
CA ALA A 407 -11.18 -3.20 -29.02
C ALA A 407 -11.11 -3.89 -27.64
N LEU A 408 -11.51 -3.20 -26.57
CA LEU A 408 -11.61 -3.70 -25.20
C LEU A 408 -13.05 -4.05 -24.80
N ASN A 409 -14.02 -4.00 -25.72
CA ASN A 409 -15.46 -4.09 -25.44
C ASN A 409 -15.97 -2.99 -24.49
N LEU A 410 -15.33 -1.82 -24.51
CA LEU A 410 -15.75 -0.60 -23.83
C LEU A 410 -16.04 0.48 -24.88
N ALA A 411 -16.30 1.70 -24.44
CA ALA A 411 -16.46 2.85 -25.31
C ALA A 411 -15.88 4.10 -24.63
N ASP A 412 -15.44 5.08 -25.43
CA ASP A 412 -15.17 6.44 -24.96
C ASP A 412 -16.27 7.35 -25.52
N LEU A 413 -17.29 7.64 -24.72
CA LEU A 413 -18.46 8.45 -25.07
C LEU A 413 -18.57 9.72 -24.20
N GLY A 414 -17.68 9.90 -23.24
CA GLY A 414 -17.68 11.04 -22.32
C GLY A 414 -18.77 10.97 -21.26
N LEU A 415 -19.31 9.77 -21.00
CA LEU A 415 -20.35 9.56 -19.97
C LEU A 415 -19.76 9.39 -18.58
N ASP A 416 -18.53 8.87 -18.50
CA ASP A 416 -17.75 8.75 -17.27
C ASP A 416 -16.83 9.97 -17.13
N VAL A 417 -17.22 10.93 -16.30
CA VAL A 417 -16.44 12.16 -16.10
C VAL A 417 -15.23 11.92 -15.20
N GLU A 418 -15.38 11.04 -14.21
CA GLU A 418 -14.33 10.79 -13.21
C GLU A 418 -13.22 9.89 -13.73
N ARG A 419 -13.52 8.96 -14.65
CA ARG A 419 -12.55 8.03 -15.27
C ARG A 419 -11.74 7.28 -14.22
N ASN A 420 -12.39 6.81 -13.16
CA ASN A 420 -11.73 6.04 -12.11
C ASN A 420 -11.22 4.71 -12.65
N LEU A 421 -10.04 4.29 -12.18
CA LEU A 421 -9.47 2.99 -12.52
C LEU A 421 -10.05 1.90 -11.61
N THR A 422 -10.86 1.03 -12.20
CA THR A 422 -11.56 -0.05 -11.51
C THR A 422 -11.52 -1.33 -12.34
N LYS A 423 -12.07 -2.44 -11.83
CA LYS A 423 -12.30 -3.65 -12.64
C LYS A 423 -13.22 -3.41 -13.84
N TYR A 424 -14.05 -2.38 -13.81
CA TYR A 424 -14.95 -2.00 -14.89
C TYR A 424 -14.30 -1.04 -15.90
N ASN A 425 -13.15 -0.46 -15.54
CA ASN A 425 -12.40 0.47 -16.38
C ASN A 425 -10.88 0.36 -16.11
N PRO A 426 -10.24 -0.79 -16.40
CA PRO A 426 -8.91 -1.07 -15.85
C PRO A 426 -7.77 -0.41 -16.62
N VAL A 427 -7.99 0.06 -17.86
CA VAL A 427 -6.92 0.54 -18.74
C VAL A 427 -6.65 2.03 -18.52
N PRO A 428 -5.49 2.43 -17.98
CA PRO A 428 -5.16 3.84 -17.81
C PRO A 428 -4.83 4.51 -19.14
N MET A 429 -5.17 5.78 -19.22
CA MET A 429 -4.85 6.66 -20.33
C MET A 429 -3.40 7.15 -20.20
N ALA A 430 -2.57 6.85 -21.19
CA ALA A 430 -1.23 7.44 -21.24
C ALA A 430 -1.34 8.95 -21.46
N THR A 431 -0.64 9.73 -20.65
CA THR A 431 -0.49 11.18 -20.82
C THR A 431 0.63 11.52 -21.81
N GLY A 432 1.52 10.56 -22.09
CA GLY A 432 2.56 10.68 -23.10
C GLY A 432 3.60 9.56 -23.02
N LEU A 433 4.75 9.82 -23.62
CA LEU A 433 5.96 9.01 -23.47
C LEU A 433 6.98 9.81 -22.67
N GLN A 434 7.59 9.20 -21.66
CA GLN A 434 8.71 9.77 -20.93
C GLN A 434 10.02 9.13 -21.42
N ASN A 435 10.99 9.96 -21.80
CA ASN A 435 12.34 9.48 -22.10
C ASN A 435 13.16 9.42 -20.81
N ILE A 436 13.33 8.22 -20.27
CA ILE A 436 13.97 7.96 -18.99
C ILE A 436 15.45 7.68 -19.22
N LYS A 437 16.33 8.27 -18.40
CA LYS A 437 17.76 8.00 -18.41
C LYS A 437 18.06 6.65 -17.78
N VAL A 438 18.93 5.89 -18.43
CA VAL A 438 19.30 4.55 -18.04
C VAL A 438 20.78 4.54 -17.69
N GLN A 439 21.10 4.01 -16.51
CA GLN A 439 22.46 3.64 -16.14
C GLN A 439 22.65 2.17 -16.45
N MET A 440 23.74 1.82 -17.14
CA MET A 440 24.17 0.45 -17.35
C MET A 440 25.60 0.25 -16.87
N THR A 441 25.91 -0.95 -16.38
CA THR A 441 27.29 -1.36 -16.13
C THR A 441 27.59 -2.62 -16.92
N LEU A 442 28.71 -2.62 -17.65
CA LEU A 442 29.20 -3.78 -18.41
C LEU A 442 30.53 -4.27 -17.81
N PRO A 443 30.76 -5.60 -17.71
CA PRO A 443 32.03 -6.13 -17.23
C PRO A 443 33.23 -5.67 -18.07
N ASN A 444 34.25 -5.13 -17.40
CA ASN A 444 35.51 -4.72 -18.01
C ASN A 444 36.35 -5.95 -18.37
N LEU A 445 36.21 -6.44 -19.60
CA LEU A 445 36.89 -7.64 -20.07
C LEU A 445 38.42 -7.56 -19.94
N SER A 446 39.02 -6.41 -20.25
CA SER A 446 40.47 -6.24 -20.21
C SER A 446 41.03 -6.40 -18.80
N LEU A 447 40.37 -5.81 -17.80
CA LEU A 447 40.75 -5.97 -16.40
C LEU A 447 40.49 -7.40 -15.92
N MET A 448 39.30 -7.94 -16.18
CA MET A 448 38.93 -9.24 -15.66
C MET A 448 39.79 -10.36 -16.26
N GLN A 449 40.20 -10.26 -17.53
CA GLN A 449 41.13 -11.20 -18.17
C GLN A 449 42.57 -11.10 -17.65
N ALA A 450 42.99 -9.94 -17.13
CA ALA A 450 44.28 -9.80 -16.45
C ALA A 450 44.30 -10.53 -15.09
N ILE A 451 43.13 -10.78 -14.51
CA ILE A 451 42.96 -11.54 -13.26
C ILE A 451 42.75 -13.03 -13.55
N ASP A 452 41.80 -13.32 -14.44
CA ASP A 452 41.43 -14.67 -14.88
C ASP A 452 41.35 -14.69 -16.42
N PRO A 453 42.36 -15.24 -17.11
CA PRO A 453 42.38 -15.32 -18.57
C PRO A 453 41.20 -16.09 -19.20
N THR A 454 40.44 -16.85 -18.41
CA THR A 454 39.25 -17.57 -18.88
C THR A 454 37.96 -16.75 -18.80
N PHE A 455 38.01 -15.55 -18.18
CA PHE A 455 36.88 -14.65 -18.11
C PHE A 455 36.53 -14.13 -19.51
N ALA A 456 35.33 -14.50 -19.98
CA ALA A 456 34.84 -14.12 -21.29
C ALA A 456 33.33 -13.88 -21.24
N GLN A 457 32.84 -13.04 -22.15
CA GLN A 457 31.41 -12.91 -22.37
C GLN A 457 30.84 -14.26 -22.88
N PRO A 458 29.74 -14.77 -22.29
CA PRO A 458 29.07 -15.95 -22.82
C PRO A 458 28.56 -15.75 -24.25
N ASP A 459 28.44 -16.82 -25.03
CA ASP A 459 27.94 -16.76 -26.41
C ASP A 459 26.53 -16.14 -26.52
N SER A 460 25.71 -16.25 -25.46
CA SER A 460 24.37 -15.65 -25.38
C SER A 460 24.36 -14.19 -24.92
N GLY A 461 25.53 -13.61 -24.61
CA GLY A 461 25.69 -12.29 -24.01
C GLY A 461 25.81 -12.33 -22.48
N TRP A 462 26.00 -11.17 -21.88
CA TRP A 462 26.04 -11.03 -20.42
C TRP A 462 24.65 -11.21 -19.82
N PRO A 463 24.47 -12.05 -18.78
CA PRO A 463 23.25 -12.01 -17.96
C PRO A 463 23.05 -10.61 -17.36
N VAL A 464 21.79 -10.18 -17.27
CA VAL A 464 21.43 -8.81 -16.88
C VAL A 464 20.76 -8.79 -15.51
N VAL A 465 21.17 -7.87 -14.63
CA VAL A 465 20.48 -7.60 -13.36
C VAL A 465 19.83 -6.22 -13.43
N ILE A 466 18.50 -6.18 -13.31
CA ILE A 466 17.74 -4.94 -13.12
C ILE A 466 17.89 -4.53 -11.65
N LEU A 467 18.38 -3.31 -11.42
CA LEU A 467 18.66 -2.75 -10.09
C LEU A 467 17.69 -1.61 -9.78
N THR A 468 17.14 -1.57 -8.57
CA THR A 468 16.20 -0.52 -8.14
C THR A 468 16.52 0.03 -6.75
N HIS A 469 16.59 1.35 -6.65
CA HIS A 469 16.92 2.09 -5.43
C HIS A 469 15.70 2.27 -4.50
N GLY A 470 15.94 2.61 -3.23
CA GLY A 470 14.91 2.90 -2.22
C GLY A 470 14.35 4.32 -2.28
N LEU A 471 13.43 4.65 -1.36
CA LEU A 471 12.85 6.00 -1.24
C LEU A 471 13.95 7.03 -0.99
N SER A 472 13.82 8.22 -1.60
CA SER A 472 14.75 9.34 -1.43
C SER A 472 16.17 9.11 -1.95
N ARG A 473 16.37 8.06 -2.76
CA ARG A 473 17.64 7.65 -3.39
C ARG A 473 17.59 7.82 -4.92
N GLN A 474 18.68 7.47 -5.59
CA GLN A 474 18.82 7.54 -7.05
C GLN A 474 19.50 6.29 -7.61
N LYS A 475 19.37 6.05 -8.92
CA LYS A 475 19.93 4.86 -9.60
C LYS A 475 21.45 4.71 -9.47
N GLU A 476 22.19 5.81 -9.32
CA GLU A 476 23.65 5.79 -9.13
C GLU A 476 24.06 5.11 -7.81
N ASP A 477 23.19 5.13 -6.79
CA ASP A 477 23.45 4.44 -5.52
C ASP A 477 23.59 2.91 -5.71
N MET A 478 23.02 2.36 -6.79
CA MET A 478 23.11 0.94 -7.13
C MET A 478 24.49 0.52 -7.67
N LEU A 479 25.38 1.47 -7.99
CA LEU A 479 26.73 1.18 -8.47
C LEU A 479 27.56 0.38 -7.46
N ALA A 480 27.26 0.50 -6.17
CA ALA A 480 27.90 -0.31 -5.12
C ALA A 480 27.68 -1.81 -5.35
N LEU A 481 26.44 -2.24 -5.61
CA LEU A 481 26.15 -3.64 -5.94
C LEU A 481 26.61 -4.01 -7.36
N ALA A 482 26.51 -3.08 -8.31
CA ALA A 482 26.98 -3.29 -9.68
C ALA A 482 28.49 -3.61 -9.75
N SER A 483 29.28 -3.02 -8.85
CA SER A 483 30.72 -3.27 -8.74
C SER A 483 31.01 -4.77 -8.51
N THR A 484 30.35 -5.38 -7.52
CA THR A 484 30.47 -6.80 -7.20
C THR A 484 29.92 -7.67 -8.34
N LEU A 485 28.75 -7.35 -8.89
CA LEU A 485 28.13 -8.12 -9.98
C LEU A 485 29.00 -8.14 -11.25
N SER A 486 29.66 -7.03 -11.58
CA SER A 486 30.53 -6.94 -12.76
C SER A 486 31.74 -7.87 -12.65
N THR A 487 32.30 -8.06 -11.45
CA THR A 487 33.38 -9.05 -11.22
C THR A 487 32.97 -10.49 -11.52
N GLN A 488 31.66 -10.75 -11.61
CA GLN A 488 31.08 -12.07 -11.84
C GLN A 488 30.49 -12.23 -13.24
N GLY A 489 30.70 -11.25 -14.12
CA GLY A 489 30.22 -11.31 -15.50
C GLY A 489 28.73 -11.02 -15.63
N PHE A 490 28.18 -10.14 -14.81
CA PHE A 490 26.83 -9.61 -14.99
C PHE A 490 26.88 -8.19 -15.55
N ALA A 491 26.02 -7.93 -16.52
CA ALA A 491 25.61 -6.57 -16.85
C ALA A 491 24.56 -6.10 -15.84
N THR A 492 24.53 -4.82 -15.51
CA THR A 492 23.48 -4.24 -14.67
C THR A 492 22.78 -3.10 -15.38
N ILE A 493 21.52 -2.87 -15.03
CA ILE A 493 20.72 -1.78 -15.57
C ILE A 493 19.85 -1.16 -14.47
N ALA A 494 19.81 0.17 -14.40
CA ALA A 494 19.04 0.90 -13.41
C ALA A 494 18.39 2.15 -14.02
N ILE A 495 17.20 2.48 -13.53
CA ILE A 495 16.46 3.70 -13.83
C ILE A 495 16.00 4.35 -12.53
N ASP A 496 15.81 5.67 -12.55
CA ASP A 496 15.17 6.35 -11.43
C ASP A 496 13.67 6.03 -11.42
N GLN A 497 13.12 5.91 -10.21
CA GLN A 497 11.67 5.85 -10.01
C GLN A 497 11.02 7.22 -10.30
N PRO A 498 9.68 7.29 -10.49
CA PRO A 498 8.99 8.57 -10.63
C PRO A 498 9.40 9.52 -9.51
N LEU A 499 9.61 10.79 -9.86
CA LEU A 499 9.98 11.86 -8.94
C LEU A 499 11.32 11.65 -8.20
N HIS A 500 12.14 10.66 -8.53
CA HIS A 500 13.47 10.48 -7.93
C HIS A 500 14.57 10.89 -8.92
N GLY A 501 15.75 11.23 -8.39
CA GLY A 501 16.96 11.50 -9.19
C GLY A 501 16.69 12.37 -10.43
N GLU A 502 17.00 11.85 -11.61
CA GLU A 502 16.81 12.57 -12.88
C GLU A 502 15.34 12.71 -13.30
N ARG A 503 14.40 12.01 -12.65
CA ARG A 503 12.97 12.09 -12.90
C ARG A 503 12.19 13.05 -12.00
N GLY A 504 12.87 13.78 -11.10
CA GLY A 504 12.28 14.96 -10.46
C GLY A 504 12.15 16.14 -11.43
N PHE A 505 11.29 17.10 -11.09
CA PHE A 505 10.96 18.25 -11.94
C PHE A 505 11.45 19.59 -11.34
N ASP A 506 12.05 20.41 -12.20
CA ASP A 506 12.26 21.85 -11.97
C ASP A 506 11.02 22.60 -12.48
N ILE A 507 10.35 23.33 -11.59
CA ILE A 507 9.12 24.06 -11.91
C ILE A 507 9.28 25.58 -11.77
N ASN A 508 10.45 26.07 -11.37
CA ASN A 508 10.73 27.49 -11.20
C ASN A 508 11.85 28.02 -12.12
N GLY A 509 12.46 27.14 -12.92
CA GLY A 509 13.53 27.44 -13.87
C GLY A 509 14.92 27.52 -13.23
N SER A 510 15.10 26.94 -12.05
CA SER A 510 16.38 26.86 -11.35
C SER A 510 17.18 25.66 -11.88
N PRO A 511 18.28 25.88 -12.63
CA PRO A 511 19.01 24.79 -13.26
C PRO A 511 19.69 23.84 -12.27
N ASP A 512 19.87 24.27 -11.01
CA ASP A 512 20.62 23.56 -9.97
C ASP A 512 19.70 22.89 -8.94
N SER A 513 18.38 23.05 -9.04
CA SER A 513 17.42 22.46 -8.09
C SER A 513 16.22 21.84 -8.78
N LYS A 514 15.65 20.83 -8.13
CA LYS A 514 14.35 20.27 -8.48
C LYS A 514 13.44 20.46 -7.28
N GLU A 515 12.32 21.14 -7.46
CA GLU A 515 11.39 21.38 -6.36
C GLU A 515 10.49 20.16 -6.12
N ILE A 516 10.15 19.42 -7.19
CA ILE A 516 9.39 18.18 -7.09
C ILE A 516 10.36 17.01 -7.29
N VAL A 517 11.04 16.63 -6.21
CA VAL A 517 11.90 15.46 -6.18
C VAL A 517 11.85 14.80 -4.81
N ALA A 518 11.75 13.47 -4.80
CA ALA A 518 11.87 12.65 -3.62
C ALA A 518 13.35 12.54 -3.23
N SER A 519 13.70 13.19 -2.13
CA SER A 519 15.05 13.26 -1.57
C SER A 519 15.02 13.06 -0.06
N GLY A 520 16.17 13.04 0.60
CA GLY A 520 16.23 12.92 2.06
C GLY A 520 15.47 14.03 2.79
N ASP A 521 15.43 15.23 2.20
CA ASP A 521 14.74 16.39 2.75
C ASP A 521 13.26 16.46 2.34
N ASN A 522 12.89 15.87 1.20
CA ASN A 522 11.52 15.86 0.68
C ASN A 522 11.04 14.46 0.27
N PRO A 523 10.93 13.49 1.19
CA PRO A 523 10.39 12.17 0.85
C PRO A 523 8.91 12.21 0.41
N LEU A 524 8.18 13.27 0.75
CA LEU A 524 6.76 13.42 0.44
C LEU A 524 6.46 13.72 -1.02
N ALA A 525 7.43 14.10 -1.85
CA ALA A 525 7.18 14.24 -3.27
C ALA A 525 6.65 12.93 -3.89
N PHE A 526 7.19 11.78 -3.46
CA PHE A 526 6.71 10.47 -3.92
C PHE A 526 5.59 9.91 -3.04
N ALA A 527 5.75 9.95 -1.71
CA ALA A 527 4.76 9.39 -0.78
C ALA A 527 3.44 10.16 -0.77
N ASN A 528 3.48 11.45 -1.11
CA ASN A 528 2.34 12.33 -1.39
C ASN A 528 1.11 12.14 -0.48
N LEU A 529 1.30 12.37 0.82
CA LEU A 529 0.23 12.22 1.81
C LEU A 529 -0.92 13.23 1.63
N GLN A 530 -0.72 14.26 0.81
CA GLN A 530 -1.75 15.24 0.44
C GLN A 530 -2.64 14.76 -0.71
N ASN A 531 -2.23 13.72 -1.46
CA ASN A 531 -3.03 13.14 -2.53
C ASN A 531 -2.76 11.64 -2.65
N LEU A 532 -3.59 10.86 -1.98
CA LEU A 532 -3.42 9.41 -1.88
C LEU A 532 -3.62 8.67 -3.22
N GLN A 533 -4.33 9.28 -4.18
CA GLN A 533 -4.46 8.72 -5.53
C GLN A 533 -3.13 8.82 -6.28
N VAL A 534 -2.46 9.97 -6.21
CA VAL A 534 -1.13 10.16 -6.80
C VAL A 534 -0.09 9.29 -6.09
N MET A 535 -0.15 9.14 -4.76
CA MET A 535 0.70 8.19 -4.03
C MET A 535 0.58 6.76 -4.61
N ARG A 536 -0.64 6.24 -4.73
CA ARG A 536 -0.94 4.94 -5.34
C ARG A 536 -0.41 4.85 -6.77
N ASP A 537 -0.60 5.90 -7.55
CA ASP A 537 -0.27 5.89 -8.97
C ASP A 537 1.23 6.09 -9.23
N ASN A 538 1.97 6.72 -8.31
CA ASN A 538 3.44 6.72 -8.28
C ASN A 538 3.98 5.29 -8.18
N ILE A 539 3.38 4.47 -7.31
CA ILE A 539 3.74 3.06 -7.15
C ILE A 539 3.45 2.27 -8.45
N ARG A 540 2.24 2.43 -9.00
CA ARG A 540 1.84 1.75 -10.25
C ARG A 540 2.74 2.15 -11.43
N GLN A 541 3.15 3.43 -11.51
CA GLN A 541 4.09 3.89 -12.53
C GLN A 541 5.47 3.23 -12.35
N SER A 542 5.99 3.13 -11.12
CA SER A 542 7.25 2.42 -10.85
C SER A 542 7.21 0.96 -11.34
N VAL A 543 6.13 0.24 -11.05
CA VAL A 543 5.97 -1.17 -11.45
C VAL A 543 5.91 -1.33 -12.96
N ILE A 544 5.13 -0.49 -13.65
CA ILE A 544 5.01 -0.61 -15.11
C ILE A 544 6.26 -0.11 -15.85
N ASP A 545 7.00 0.83 -15.28
CA ASP A 545 8.29 1.27 -15.83
C ASP A 545 9.31 0.12 -15.81
N LEU A 546 9.38 -0.65 -14.72
CA LEU A 546 10.23 -1.84 -14.63
C LEU A 546 9.80 -2.94 -15.63
N LEU A 547 8.49 -3.15 -15.82
CA LEU A 547 8.00 -4.07 -16.85
C LEU A 547 8.37 -3.60 -18.26
N GLY A 548 8.23 -2.29 -18.53
CA GLY A 548 8.63 -1.68 -19.80
C GLY A 548 10.14 -1.81 -20.04
N LEU A 549 10.96 -1.61 -19.02
CA LEU A 549 12.41 -1.83 -19.07
C LEU A 549 12.74 -3.30 -19.39
N ARG A 550 12.07 -4.24 -18.73
CA ARG A 550 12.23 -5.68 -18.99
C ARG A 550 11.88 -6.07 -20.42
N VAL A 551 10.80 -5.53 -20.96
CA VAL A 551 10.41 -5.74 -22.36
C VAL A 551 11.41 -5.08 -23.31
N GLY A 552 11.91 -3.89 -22.97
CA GLY A 552 12.95 -3.20 -23.73
C GLY A 552 14.26 -3.97 -23.85
N LEU A 553 14.65 -4.72 -22.80
CA LEU A 553 15.82 -5.61 -22.84
C LEU A 553 15.71 -6.70 -23.91
N THR A 554 14.51 -7.21 -24.17
CA THR A 554 14.29 -8.21 -25.23
C THR A 554 14.65 -7.66 -26.61
N ARG A 555 14.51 -6.35 -26.82
CA ARG A 555 14.93 -5.68 -28.06
C ARG A 555 16.41 -5.31 -28.06
N ALA A 556 16.94 -4.89 -26.92
CA ALA A 556 18.36 -4.55 -26.76
C ALA A 556 19.29 -5.69 -27.17
N ALA A 557 18.90 -6.95 -26.91
CA ALA A 557 19.65 -8.14 -27.29
C ALA A 557 19.95 -8.28 -28.80
N SER A 558 19.28 -7.50 -29.66
CA SER A 558 19.56 -7.48 -31.10
C SER A 558 20.64 -6.47 -31.53
N SER A 559 21.21 -5.74 -30.58
CA SER A 559 22.20 -4.67 -30.80
C SER A 559 23.47 -4.92 -29.98
N ASP A 560 24.61 -4.55 -30.55
CA ASP A 560 25.91 -4.53 -29.87
C ASP A 560 26.05 -3.25 -29.02
N PHE A 561 26.54 -3.39 -27.79
CA PHE A 561 26.83 -2.31 -26.83
C PHE A 561 28.34 -2.16 -26.67
N ASP A 562 28.99 -1.47 -27.61
CA ASP A 562 30.45 -1.27 -27.62
C ASP A 562 31.26 -2.59 -27.58
N GLY A 563 30.83 -3.61 -28.33
CA GLY A 563 31.43 -4.94 -28.36
C GLY A 563 30.83 -5.94 -27.36
N HIS A 564 29.80 -5.54 -26.60
CA HIS A 564 29.10 -6.40 -25.65
C HIS A 564 27.68 -6.75 -26.11
N GLN A 565 27.33 -8.03 -26.00
CA GLN A 565 25.94 -8.50 -26.10
C GLN A 565 25.29 -8.68 -24.72
N LEU A 566 23.97 -8.49 -24.64
CA LEU A 566 23.16 -8.76 -23.45
C LEU A 566 22.33 -10.03 -23.68
N ASP A 567 22.20 -10.88 -22.65
CA ASP A 567 21.37 -12.08 -22.67
C ASP A 567 19.97 -11.78 -22.13
N PRO A 568 18.94 -11.64 -22.99
CA PRO A 568 17.58 -11.31 -22.56
C PRO A 568 16.84 -12.51 -21.94
N THR A 569 17.46 -13.70 -21.96
CA THR A 569 16.89 -14.95 -21.41
C THR A 569 17.35 -15.23 -19.98
N LYS A 570 18.36 -14.48 -19.51
CA LYS A 570 18.89 -14.52 -18.14
C LYS A 570 18.83 -13.13 -17.52
N VAL A 571 17.63 -12.78 -17.04
CA VAL A 571 17.37 -11.49 -16.41
C VAL A 571 17.04 -11.69 -14.95
N TYR A 572 17.74 -11.00 -14.07
CA TYR A 572 17.57 -11.04 -12.62
C TYR A 572 17.11 -9.68 -12.11
N PHE A 573 16.60 -9.65 -10.89
CA PHE A 573 16.17 -8.41 -10.23
C PHE A 573 16.83 -8.28 -8.86
N ALA A 574 17.31 -7.09 -8.50
CA ALA A 574 17.67 -6.76 -7.13
C ALA A 574 17.18 -5.35 -6.75
N GLY A 575 16.51 -5.26 -5.60
CA GLY A 575 16.01 -4.00 -5.06
C GLY A 575 16.28 -3.89 -3.56
N ILE A 576 16.24 -2.66 -3.04
CA ILE A 576 16.29 -2.36 -1.61
C ILE A 576 15.12 -1.49 -1.19
N SER A 577 14.57 -1.72 0.00
CA SER A 577 13.51 -0.89 0.60
C SER A 577 12.30 -0.79 -0.33
N LEU A 578 11.82 0.42 -0.59
CA LEU A 578 10.83 0.76 -1.61
C LEU A 578 11.11 0.11 -2.98
N GLY A 579 12.37 0.05 -3.42
CA GLY A 579 12.76 -0.64 -4.66
C GLY A 579 12.61 -2.16 -4.59
N ALA A 580 12.75 -2.76 -3.41
CA ALA A 580 12.44 -4.18 -3.18
C ALA A 580 10.92 -4.43 -3.14
N MET A 581 10.15 -3.53 -2.53
CA MET A 581 8.68 -3.64 -2.43
C MET A 581 8.02 -3.60 -3.81
N TRP A 582 8.24 -2.54 -4.58
CA TRP A 582 7.63 -2.44 -5.93
C TRP A 582 8.32 -3.38 -6.92
N GLY A 583 9.59 -3.71 -6.66
CA GLY A 583 10.32 -4.75 -7.36
C GLY A 583 9.64 -6.12 -7.27
N LEU A 584 9.08 -6.44 -6.10
CA LEU A 584 8.28 -7.64 -5.92
C LEU A 584 7.03 -7.64 -6.79
N ASP A 585 6.29 -6.54 -6.80
CA ASP A 585 5.09 -6.39 -7.62
C ASP A 585 5.44 -6.53 -9.11
N PHE A 586 6.55 -5.93 -9.54
CA PHE A 586 7.10 -6.09 -10.89
C PHE A 586 7.43 -7.55 -11.19
N VAL A 587 8.19 -8.25 -10.35
CA VAL A 587 8.58 -9.65 -10.58
C VAL A 587 7.35 -10.55 -10.62
N THR A 588 6.39 -10.32 -9.73
CA THR A 588 5.11 -11.03 -9.70
C THR A 588 4.36 -10.81 -10.99
N LEU A 589 4.14 -9.55 -11.39
CA LEU A 589 3.46 -9.20 -12.63
C LEU A 589 4.17 -9.80 -13.84
N ALA A 590 5.49 -9.69 -13.91
CA ALA A 590 6.31 -10.20 -15.02
C ALA A 590 6.19 -11.72 -15.18
N ASN A 591 6.24 -12.48 -14.08
CA ASN A 591 6.26 -13.94 -14.09
C ASN A 591 4.88 -14.61 -13.99
N THR A 592 3.81 -13.88 -13.64
CA THR A 592 2.44 -14.40 -13.74
C THR A 592 2.11 -14.76 -15.19
N PRO A 593 1.78 -16.03 -15.51
CA PRO A 593 1.54 -16.46 -16.89
C PRO A 593 0.40 -15.67 -17.55
N LEU A 594 0.60 -15.28 -18.81
CA LEU A 594 -0.43 -14.62 -19.62
C LEU A 594 -0.62 -15.34 -20.95
N ASN A 595 0.48 -15.60 -21.66
CA ASN A 595 0.48 -16.34 -22.91
C ASN A 595 1.83 -17.06 -23.05
N PRO A 596 1.87 -18.41 -23.06
CA PRO A 596 3.11 -19.17 -23.07
C PRO A 596 4.09 -18.81 -24.20
N ALA A 597 3.61 -18.33 -25.34
CA ALA A 597 4.47 -17.91 -26.45
C ALA A 597 5.16 -16.55 -26.23
N LEU A 598 4.59 -15.71 -25.36
CA LEU A 598 5.04 -14.34 -25.09
C LEU A 598 5.66 -14.19 -23.69
N ASP A 599 5.29 -15.06 -22.75
CA ASP A 599 5.78 -15.07 -21.36
C ASP A 599 7.32 -14.99 -21.24
N PRO A 600 8.13 -15.63 -22.12
CA PRO A 600 9.59 -15.48 -22.07
C PRO A 600 10.11 -14.04 -22.20
N ALA A 601 9.36 -13.13 -22.86
CA ALA A 601 9.75 -11.73 -23.02
C ALA A 601 9.64 -10.92 -21.72
N PHE A 602 8.88 -11.41 -20.74
CA PHE A 602 8.69 -10.79 -19.44
C PHE A 602 9.52 -11.45 -18.34
N LYS A 603 9.88 -12.73 -18.52
CA LYS A 603 10.44 -13.58 -17.46
C LYS A 603 11.64 -12.95 -16.73
N VAL A 604 11.59 -13.03 -15.40
CA VAL A 604 12.71 -12.78 -14.45
C VAL A 604 13.11 -14.10 -13.80
N ASN A 605 14.40 -14.43 -13.84
CA ASN A 605 14.94 -15.74 -13.44
C ASN A 605 15.02 -15.93 -11.93
N ALA A 606 15.47 -14.90 -11.20
CA ALA A 606 15.53 -14.89 -9.74
C ALA A 606 15.59 -13.44 -9.22
N SER A 607 15.18 -13.23 -7.97
CA SER A 607 15.09 -11.89 -7.38
C SER A 607 15.69 -11.82 -5.97
N VAL A 608 16.43 -10.74 -5.68
CA VAL A 608 16.89 -10.38 -4.34
C VAL A 608 16.16 -9.13 -3.86
N LEU A 609 15.58 -9.22 -2.66
CA LEU A 609 14.79 -8.15 -2.05
C LEU A 609 15.42 -7.80 -0.69
N ALA A 610 16.10 -6.67 -0.60
CA ALA A 610 16.72 -6.22 0.66
C ALA A 610 15.78 -5.30 1.45
N SER A 611 15.51 -5.66 2.71
CA SER A 611 14.57 -5.01 3.61
C SER A 611 13.22 -4.65 2.94
N PRO A 612 12.48 -5.60 2.34
CA PRO A 612 11.11 -5.36 1.86
C PRO A 612 10.10 -5.43 3.01
N GLY A 613 8.89 -4.89 2.82
CA GLY A 613 7.79 -5.08 3.76
C GLY A 613 6.43 -4.94 3.07
N GLY A 614 5.38 -5.41 3.71
CA GLY A 614 3.98 -5.19 3.30
C GLY A 614 3.20 -4.48 4.40
N GLY A 615 1.95 -4.10 4.14
CA GLY A 615 1.16 -3.32 5.10
C GLY A 615 1.72 -1.91 5.30
N THR A 616 2.07 -1.28 4.18
CA THR A 616 2.88 -0.06 4.08
C THR A 616 2.43 1.10 4.97
N ALA A 617 1.13 1.35 5.08
CA ALA A 617 0.65 2.46 5.90
C ALA A 617 1.01 2.26 7.39
N ASN A 618 0.83 1.03 7.90
CA ASN A 618 1.04 0.74 9.31
C ASN A 618 2.53 0.75 9.66
N PHE A 619 3.40 0.11 8.87
CA PHE A 619 4.83 0.16 9.17
C PHE A 619 5.42 1.56 8.99
N MET A 620 4.93 2.36 8.05
CA MET A 620 5.42 3.74 7.90
C MET A 620 5.07 4.60 9.12
N LEU A 621 3.91 4.37 9.75
CA LEU A 621 3.51 5.04 10.98
C LEU A 621 4.28 4.55 12.22
N GLU A 622 4.69 3.29 12.24
CA GLU A 622 5.48 2.69 13.34
C GLU A 622 7.00 2.78 13.15
N SER A 623 7.44 3.12 11.94
CA SER A 623 8.85 3.36 11.59
C SER A 623 9.50 4.38 12.51
N ILE A 624 10.70 4.07 13.01
CA ILE A 624 11.50 5.01 13.82
C ILE A 624 11.90 6.22 12.96
N PHE A 625 12.19 5.99 11.68
CA PHE A 625 12.60 7.04 10.75
C PHE A 625 11.41 7.87 10.23
N PHE A 626 10.38 7.21 9.69
CA PHE A 626 9.27 7.88 9.02
C PHE A 626 8.08 8.20 9.94
N GLY A 627 7.83 7.42 10.97
CA GLY A 627 6.67 7.58 11.86
C GLY A 627 6.56 8.97 12.48
N PRO A 628 7.63 9.49 13.13
CA PRO A 628 7.65 10.87 13.65
C PRO A 628 7.39 11.91 12.57
N TYR A 629 7.94 11.72 11.37
CA TYR A 629 7.79 12.66 10.26
C TYR A 629 6.33 12.70 9.77
N ILE A 630 5.72 11.55 9.52
CA ILE A 630 4.34 11.44 9.04
C ILE A 630 3.37 11.98 10.08
N LYS A 631 3.47 11.49 11.32
CA LYS A 631 2.57 11.88 12.42
C LYS A 631 2.67 13.36 12.74
N SER A 632 3.88 13.95 12.71
CA SER A 632 4.05 15.38 12.94
C SER A 632 3.45 16.22 11.81
N ASN A 633 3.65 15.85 10.54
CA ASN A 633 3.04 16.58 9.41
C ASN A 633 1.51 16.48 9.43
N LEU A 634 0.97 15.30 9.73
CA LEU A 634 -0.48 15.09 9.86
C LEU A 634 -1.05 15.88 11.05
N ILE A 635 -0.35 15.98 12.18
CA ILE A 635 -0.77 16.87 13.27
C ILE A 635 -0.79 18.33 12.79
N LEU A 636 0.27 18.76 12.09
CA LEU A 636 0.40 20.14 11.64
C LEU A 636 -0.68 20.54 10.62
N SER A 637 -1.14 19.63 9.77
CA SER A 637 -2.20 19.94 8.80
C SER A 637 -3.51 20.34 9.47
N PHE A 638 -3.81 19.85 10.68
CA PHE A 638 -5.03 20.24 11.41
C PHE A 638 -4.99 21.64 12.02
N ILE A 639 -3.81 22.26 12.11
CA ILE A 639 -3.64 23.62 12.65
C ILE A 639 -3.06 24.60 11.65
N GLU A 640 -2.65 24.14 10.46
CA GLU A 640 -2.02 24.96 9.41
C GLU A 640 -2.77 26.28 9.14
N PRO A 641 -4.11 26.30 8.98
CA PRO A 641 -4.84 27.54 8.74
C PRO A 641 -4.76 28.57 9.89
N PHE A 642 -4.43 28.11 11.10
CA PHE A 642 -4.32 28.94 12.30
C PHE A 642 -2.87 29.34 12.63
N LEU A 643 -1.85 28.71 12.03
CA LEU A 643 -0.43 29.01 12.28
C LEU A 643 -0.07 30.50 12.09
N PRO A 644 -0.54 31.22 11.04
CA PRO A 644 -0.25 32.64 10.89
C PRO A 644 -0.80 33.48 12.04
N THR A 645 -2.00 33.13 12.52
CA THR A 645 -2.64 33.79 13.65
C THR A 645 -1.85 33.53 14.93
N LEU A 646 -1.51 32.27 15.20
CA LEU A 646 -0.71 31.87 16.36
C LEU A 646 0.61 32.65 16.42
N ALA A 647 1.32 32.78 15.30
CA ALA A 647 2.60 33.48 15.21
C ALA A 647 2.51 34.96 15.63
N THR A 648 1.36 35.61 15.45
CA THR A 648 1.15 37.02 15.82
C THR A 648 0.63 37.21 17.24
N THR A 649 -0.01 36.19 17.82
CA THR A 649 -0.63 36.25 19.15
C THR A 649 0.21 35.61 20.26
N ILE A 650 1.28 34.91 19.90
CA ILE A 650 2.12 34.20 20.87
C ILE A 650 2.72 35.16 21.92
N GLY A 651 2.50 34.85 23.20
CA GLY A 651 2.93 35.69 24.32
C GLY A 651 1.91 36.73 24.80
N ASP A 652 0.76 36.86 24.13
CA ASP A 652 -0.42 37.62 24.60
C ASP A 652 -1.60 36.67 24.80
N ASP A 653 -1.80 36.21 26.04
CA ASP A 653 -2.83 35.22 26.40
C ASP A 653 -4.25 35.68 26.01
N VAL A 654 -4.52 36.98 26.04
CA VAL A 654 -5.85 37.53 25.74
C VAL A 654 -6.08 37.55 24.23
N ALA A 655 -5.12 38.08 23.47
CA ALA A 655 -5.19 38.13 22.01
C ALA A 655 -5.27 36.72 21.42
N TYR A 656 -4.47 35.80 21.96
CA TYR A 656 -4.48 34.40 21.55
C TYR A 656 -5.83 33.71 21.83
N ALA A 657 -6.38 33.84 23.04
CA ALA A 657 -7.67 33.23 23.39
C ALA A 657 -8.82 33.73 22.50
N GLN A 658 -8.83 35.04 22.19
CA GLN A 658 -9.83 35.63 21.29
C GLN A 658 -9.69 35.13 19.86
N ALA A 659 -8.46 35.02 19.37
CA ALA A 659 -8.17 34.55 18.03
C ALA A 659 -8.55 33.07 17.85
N LYS A 660 -8.20 32.21 18.82
CA LYS A 660 -8.61 30.80 18.85
C LYS A 660 -10.13 30.65 18.82
N ALA A 661 -10.85 31.34 19.71
CA ALA A 661 -12.31 31.26 19.77
C ALA A 661 -12.97 31.70 18.46
N SER A 662 -12.42 32.73 17.82
CA SER A 662 -12.88 33.21 16.51
C SER A 662 -12.64 32.17 15.42
N PHE A 663 -11.45 31.56 15.39
CA PHE A 663 -11.10 30.52 14.42
C PHE A 663 -11.99 29.28 14.57
N VAL A 664 -12.11 28.72 15.79
CA VAL A 664 -12.95 27.55 16.08
C VAL A 664 -14.39 27.76 15.62
N THR A 665 -14.94 28.95 15.87
CA THR A 665 -16.30 29.30 15.44
C THR A 665 -16.42 29.41 13.92
N GLN A 666 -15.44 30.02 13.26
CA GLN A 666 -15.44 30.21 11.80
C GLN A 666 -15.24 28.90 11.04
N ALA A 667 -14.36 28.03 11.54
CA ALA A 667 -14.09 26.71 10.98
C ALA A 667 -15.16 25.68 11.37
N GLY A 668 -16.10 26.02 12.27
CA GLY A 668 -17.17 25.13 12.69
C GLY A 668 -16.68 23.88 13.45
N LEU A 669 -15.52 23.95 14.10
CA LEU A 669 -14.91 22.80 14.75
C LEU A 669 -15.73 22.38 15.98
N THR A 670 -16.17 21.13 16.00
CA THR A 670 -16.93 20.54 17.11
C THR A 670 -16.51 19.08 17.34
N GLY A 671 -16.85 18.51 18.49
CA GLY A 671 -16.54 17.10 18.79
C GLY A 671 -15.05 16.77 18.59
N ASP A 672 -14.79 15.72 17.83
CA ASP A 672 -13.43 15.22 17.58
C ASP A 672 -12.59 16.14 16.69
N ASP A 673 -13.19 16.95 15.81
CA ASP A 673 -12.46 17.94 15.01
C ASP A 673 -11.84 19.02 15.90
N LEU A 674 -12.60 19.45 16.92
CA LEU A 674 -12.10 20.41 17.92
C LEU A 674 -10.98 19.77 18.76
N LEU A 675 -11.16 18.54 19.21
CA LEU A 675 -10.13 17.83 20.00
C LEU A 675 -8.85 17.61 19.18
N THR A 676 -8.97 17.30 17.89
CA THR A 676 -7.83 17.11 16.99
C THR A 676 -7.08 18.43 16.78
N PHE A 677 -7.80 19.53 16.52
CA PHE A 677 -7.21 20.87 16.48
C PHE A 677 -6.49 21.24 17.78
N GLU A 678 -7.09 20.97 18.94
CA GLU A 678 -6.48 21.23 20.23
C GLU A 678 -5.22 20.39 20.47
N ALA A 679 -5.21 19.14 20.02
CA ALA A 679 -4.03 18.29 20.09
C ALA A 679 -2.89 18.83 19.20
N ALA A 680 -3.23 19.32 18.00
CA ALA A 680 -2.28 19.96 17.10
C ALA A 680 -1.71 21.27 17.67
N GLU A 681 -2.54 22.06 18.33
CA GLU A 681 -2.11 23.23 19.08
C GLU A 681 -1.10 22.88 20.16
N GLN A 682 -1.32 21.80 20.91
CA GLN A 682 -0.35 21.34 21.92
C GLN A 682 1.00 20.96 21.32
N PHE A 683 1.02 20.40 20.11
CA PHE A 683 2.26 20.06 19.44
C PHE A 683 3.08 21.31 19.08
N VAL A 684 2.43 22.30 18.48
CA VAL A 684 3.10 23.56 18.10
C VAL A 684 3.62 24.30 19.35
N LEU A 685 2.81 24.38 20.41
CA LEU A 685 3.22 24.97 21.68
C LEU A 685 4.37 24.20 22.33
N TYR A 686 4.38 22.86 22.25
CA TYR A 686 5.49 22.04 22.72
C TYR A 686 6.78 22.37 21.97
N LEU A 687 6.75 22.43 20.64
CA LEU A 687 7.93 22.76 19.82
C LEU A 687 8.49 24.14 20.17
N LEU A 688 7.63 25.15 20.30
CA LEU A 688 8.02 26.50 20.72
C LEU A 688 8.66 26.50 22.11
N ALA A 689 8.11 25.74 23.06
CA ALA A 689 8.67 25.60 24.40
C ALA A 689 10.05 24.90 24.41
N GLN A 690 10.35 24.08 23.40
CA GLN A 690 11.68 23.49 23.19
C GLN A 690 12.64 24.42 22.44
N GLY A 691 12.22 25.64 22.08
CA GLY A 691 13.03 26.59 21.32
C GLY A 691 13.16 26.27 19.83
N VAL A 692 12.25 25.44 19.29
CA VAL A 692 12.22 25.11 17.86
C VAL A 692 11.70 26.28 17.05
N ASP A 693 12.43 26.63 15.98
CA ASP A 693 12.00 27.57 14.96
C ASP A 693 11.01 26.89 14.01
N LEU A 694 9.74 27.29 14.05
CA LEU A 694 8.66 26.71 13.24
C LEU A 694 8.86 26.91 11.73
N THR A 695 9.78 27.77 11.30
CA THR A 695 10.14 27.93 9.88
C THR A 695 11.16 26.90 9.39
N LYS A 696 11.72 26.10 10.30
CA LYS A 696 12.77 25.11 10.04
C LYS A 696 12.33 23.69 10.39
N LEU A 697 11.03 23.41 10.35
CA LEU A 697 10.50 22.07 10.61
C LEU A 697 10.97 21.11 9.51
N ASN A 698 11.54 19.99 9.93
CA ASN A 698 12.05 18.95 9.05
C ASN A 698 12.07 17.60 9.80
N GLY A 699 12.52 16.53 9.13
CA GLY A 699 12.53 15.20 9.74
C GLY A 699 13.44 15.04 10.95
N GLU A 700 14.53 15.80 11.05
CA GLU A 700 15.40 15.77 12.23
C GLU A 700 14.69 16.35 13.45
N VAL A 701 14.01 17.50 13.28
CA VAL A 701 13.19 18.11 14.32
C VAL A 701 12.11 17.12 14.78
N TYR A 702 11.37 16.51 13.85
CA TYR A 702 10.29 15.59 14.20
C TYR A 702 10.79 14.35 14.95
N ARG A 703 11.87 13.71 14.49
CA ARG A 703 12.46 12.55 15.19
C ARG A 703 12.96 12.88 16.59
N THR A 704 13.46 14.11 16.78
CA THR A 704 13.95 14.57 18.10
C THR A 704 12.82 14.83 19.10
N HIS A 705 11.70 15.37 18.63
CA HIS A 705 10.69 15.98 19.49
C HIS A 705 9.39 15.18 19.64
N TYR A 706 8.97 14.41 18.63
CA TYR A 706 7.64 13.80 18.59
C TYR A 706 7.38 12.81 19.74
N ALA A 707 8.32 11.92 20.04
CA ALA A 707 8.13 10.90 21.09
C ALA A 707 7.93 11.54 22.48
N ASN A 708 8.70 12.58 22.79
CA ASN A 708 8.60 13.32 24.05
C ASN A 708 7.27 14.11 24.12
N PHE A 709 6.85 14.73 23.01
CA PHE A 709 5.54 15.35 22.91
C PHE A 709 4.41 14.35 23.20
N LYS A 710 4.39 13.21 22.48
CA LYS A 710 3.32 12.21 22.61
C LYS A 710 3.25 11.63 24.02
N SER A 711 4.40 11.36 24.65
CA SER A 711 4.48 10.92 26.04
C SER A 711 3.91 11.97 27.01
N ASN A 712 4.25 13.25 26.82
CA ASN A 712 3.70 14.34 27.62
C ASN A 712 2.18 14.48 27.44
N LEU A 713 1.70 14.39 26.20
CA LEU A 713 0.28 14.50 25.87
C LEU A 713 -0.52 13.36 26.51
N MET A 714 -0.04 12.12 26.42
CA MET A 714 -0.67 10.95 27.04
C MET A 714 -0.80 11.10 28.56
N GLN A 715 0.23 11.62 29.24
CA GLN A 715 0.22 11.79 30.70
C GLN A 715 -0.67 12.94 31.17
N ASN A 716 -0.67 14.07 30.45
CA ASN A 716 -1.30 15.30 30.91
C ASN A 716 -2.67 15.58 30.27
N LYS A 717 -2.93 15.04 29.08
CA LYS A 717 -4.14 15.26 28.27
C LYS A 717 -4.55 13.96 27.55
N PRO A 718 -4.91 12.89 28.29
CA PRO A 718 -5.17 11.58 27.71
C PRO A 718 -6.27 11.58 26.64
N THR A 719 -7.31 12.41 26.77
CA THR A 719 -8.35 12.57 25.74
C THR A 719 -7.79 13.10 24.41
N LEU A 720 -6.88 14.09 24.45
CA LEU A 720 -6.21 14.58 23.24
C LEU A 720 -5.22 13.56 22.67
N SER A 721 -4.62 12.73 23.53
CA SER A 721 -3.80 11.62 23.05
C SER A 721 -4.65 10.60 22.30
N ALA A 722 -5.80 10.20 22.87
CA ALA A 722 -6.70 9.21 22.30
C ALA A 722 -7.28 9.68 20.96
N VAL A 723 -7.71 10.95 20.84
CA VAL A 723 -8.22 11.47 19.56
C VAL A 723 -7.13 11.44 18.48
N LEU A 724 -5.87 11.77 18.81
CA LEU A 724 -4.78 11.66 17.83
C LEU A 724 -4.53 10.22 17.39
N ASP A 725 -4.61 9.25 18.32
CA ASP A 725 -4.44 7.84 17.97
C ASP A 725 -5.57 7.35 17.06
N ALA A 726 -6.81 7.76 17.33
CA ALA A 726 -7.95 7.50 16.45
C ALA A 726 -7.75 8.12 15.06
N THR A 727 -7.31 9.39 14.99
CA THR A 727 -7.01 10.08 13.73
C THR A 727 -5.91 9.38 12.94
N PHE A 728 -4.85 8.91 13.61
CA PHE A 728 -3.79 8.15 12.94
C PHE A 728 -4.26 6.79 12.43
N ASN A 729 -5.16 6.11 13.15
CA ASN A 729 -5.73 4.84 12.71
C ASN A 729 -6.65 5.02 11.49
N SER A 730 -7.51 6.05 11.49
CA SER A 730 -8.36 6.40 10.34
C SER A 730 -7.52 6.79 9.12
N PHE A 731 -6.45 7.56 9.34
CA PHE A 731 -5.50 7.89 8.28
C PHE A 731 -4.79 6.64 7.73
N ALA A 732 -4.28 5.77 8.61
CA ALA A 732 -3.68 4.49 8.23
C ALA A 732 -4.64 3.65 7.40
N PHE A 733 -5.92 3.63 7.79
CA PHE A 733 -6.95 2.89 7.07
C PHE A 733 -7.13 3.41 5.65
N ALA A 734 -7.29 4.72 5.49
CA ALA A 734 -7.46 5.31 4.17
C ALA A 734 -6.20 5.14 3.29
N VAL A 735 -5.01 5.41 3.83
CA VAL A 735 -3.75 5.24 3.10
C VAL A 735 -3.57 3.80 2.66
N GLN A 736 -3.74 2.82 3.56
CA GLN A 736 -3.54 1.42 3.22
C GLN A 736 -4.53 0.98 2.14
N THR A 737 -5.81 1.32 2.30
CA THR A 737 -6.84 1.00 1.32
C THR A 737 -6.51 1.56 -0.06
N MET A 738 -6.01 2.81 -0.12
CA MET A 738 -5.60 3.46 -1.37
C MET A 738 -4.41 2.77 -2.05
N ILE A 739 -3.38 2.39 -1.29
CA ILE A 739 -2.12 1.87 -1.86
C ILE A 739 -2.08 0.35 -2.00
N ASP A 740 -3.06 -0.38 -1.48
CA ASP A 740 -3.15 -1.84 -1.58
C ASP A 740 -3.01 -2.36 -3.02
N ALA A 741 -3.39 -1.58 -4.04
CA ALA A 741 -3.17 -1.92 -5.44
C ALA A 741 -1.70 -2.00 -5.86
N GLY A 742 -0.77 -1.51 -5.05
CA GLY A 742 0.67 -1.63 -5.20
C GLY A 742 1.36 -2.03 -3.89
N ASP A 743 0.66 -2.60 -2.93
CA ASP A 743 1.28 -3.10 -1.68
C ASP A 743 1.73 -4.57 -1.86
N PRO A 744 2.94 -4.95 -1.43
CA PRO A 744 3.47 -6.31 -1.62
C PRO A 744 2.58 -7.44 -1.09
N ASN A 745 1.78 -7.20 -0.07
CA ASN A 745 0.88 -8.23 0.48
C ASN A 745 -0.20 -8.65 -0.52
N SER A 746 -0.62 -7.75 -1.41
CA SER A 746 -1.59 -8.06 -2.48
C SER A 746 -1.03 -9.04 -3.52
N TYR A 747 0.30 -9.13 -3.62
CA TYR A 747 1.00 -9.91 -4.64
C TYR A 747 1.69 -11.17 -4.08
N ALA A 748 1.89 -11.27 -2.76
CA ALA A 748 2.64 -12.36 -2.13
C ALA A 748 2.17 -13.77 -2.54
N SER A 749 0.85 -14.02 -2.52
CA SER A 749 0.29 -15.32 -2.91
C SER A 749 0.50 -15.64 -4.39
N GLN A 750 0.40 -14.62 -5.25
CA GLN A 750 0.65 -14.77 -6.69
C GLN A 750 2.13 -15.02 -6.96
N LEU A 751 3.03 -14.31 -6.28
CA LEU A 751 4.47 -14.54 -6.39
C LEU A 751 4.84 -15.98 -6.02
N ALA A 752 4.34 -16.46 -4.88
CA ALA A 752 4.55 -17.84 -4.45
C ALA A 752 4.08 -18.85 -5.50
N ALA A 753 2.95 -18.59 -6.17
CA ALA A 753 2.42 -19.42 -7.24
C ALA A 753 3.29 -19.42 -8.52
N THR A 754 4.08 -18.37 -8.77
CA THR A 754 5.00 -18.35 -9.93
C THR A 754 6.19 -19.31 -9.78
N GLY A 755 6.55 -19.71 -8.55
CA GLY A 755 7.74 -20.50 -8.28
C GLY A 755 9.06 -19.77 -8.57
N THR A 756 9.03 -18.44 -8.68
CA THR A 756 10.24 -17.62 -8.89
C THR A 756 11.17 -17.75 -7.67
N PRO A 757 12.47 -18.07 -7.85
CA PRO A 757 13.45 -18.05 -6.77
C PRO A 757 13.59 -16.65 -6.14
N ILE A 758 13.43 -16.55 -4.82
CA ILE A 758 13.53 -15.29 -4.07
C ILE A 758 14.53 -15.43 -2.91
N LEU A 759 15.43 -14.46 -2.79
CA LEU A 759 16.22 -14.21 -1.58
C LEU A 759 15.76 -12.90 -0.94
N ILE A 760 15.37 -12.94 0.34
CA ILE A 760 15.08 -11.75 1.13
C ILE A 760 16.19 -11.53 2.17
N THR A 761 16.57 -10.28 2.41
CA THR A 761 17.47 -9.94 3.53
C THR A 761 16.84 -8.90 4.43
N GLU A 762 17.16 -8.91 5.71
CA GLU A 762 16.60 -7.99 6.71
C GLU A 762 17.63 -7.62 7.77
N ILE A 763 17.57 -6.39 8.29
CA ILE A 763 18.29 -5.98 9.50
C ILE A 763 17.40 -6.25 10.72
N PHE A 764 17.78 -7.25 11.52
CA PHE A 764 17.05 -7.69 12.71
C PHE A 764 17.73 -7.27 14.02
N GLY A 765 19.00 -6.87 13.96
CA GLY A 765 19.74 -6.45 15.14
C GLY A 765 19.90 -7.57 16.18
N ASP A 766 19.76 -7.23 17.45
CA ASP A 766 19.74 -8.19 18.55
C ASP A 766 18.34 -8.80 18.82
N GLY A 767 17.36 -8.51 17.95
CA GLY A 767 15.97 -8.92 18.10
C GLY A 767 15.12 -8.01 18.98
N THR A 768 15.67 -6.90 19.47
CA THR A 768 14.89 -5.86 20.16
C THR A 768 14.52 -4.71 19.21
N ALA A 769 13.35 -4.11 19.42
CA ALA A 769 12.85 -3.02 18.57
C ALA A 769 13.80 -1.82 18.44
N SER A 770 14.71 -1.61 19.40
CA SER A 770 15.73 -0.55 19.35
C SER A 770 16.92 -0.83 18.43
N THR A 771 17.08 -2.07 17.95
CA THR A 771 18.18 -2.47 17.06
C THR A 771 17.68 -3.00 15.71
N TRP A 772 16.36 -3.06 15.54
CA TRP A 772 15.70 -3.37 14.28
C TRP A 772 16.04 -2.33 13.21
N ASP A 773 15.73 -2.68 11.97
CA ASP A 773 15.69 -1.73 10.86
C ASP A 773 14.80 -0.52 11.22
N ASP A 774 15.41 0.66 11.31
CA ASP A 774 14.72 1.91 11.69
C ASP A 774 13.70 2.39 10.64
N VAL A 775 13.75 1.86 9.42
CA VAL A 775 12.90 2.27 8.30
C VAL A 775 11.72 1.32 8.15
N ILE A 776 11.98 0.02 7.94
CA ILE A 776 10.95 -1.01 7.82
C ILE A 776 11.14 -2.04 8.93
N PRO A 777 10.41 -1.93 10.04
CA PRO A 777 10.59 -2.85 11.16
C PRO A 777 10.22 -4.30 10.77
N PRO A 778 10.85 -5.31 11.41
CA PRO A 778 10.49 -6.71 11.27
C PRO A 778 8.99 -6.99 11.47
N THR A 779 8.40 -6.40 12.50
CA THR A 779 6.98 -6.55 12.83
C THR A 779 6.41 -5.24 13.37
N THR A 780 5.11 -5.05 13.23
CA THR A 780 4.36 -3.93 13.81
C THR A 780 3.23 -4.42 14.72
N SER A 781 2.40 -3.50 15.22
CA SER A 781 1.19 -3.84 15.97
C SER A 781 0.14 -4.60 15.13
N THR A 782 0.22 -4.55 13.79
CA THR A 782 -0.71 -5.23 12.90
C THR A 782 -0.09 -6.49 12.25
N PRO A 783 -0.79 -7.65 12.21
CA PRO A 783 -0.21 -8.94 11.81
C PRO A 783 0.23 -9.05 10.34
N LEU A 784 -0.12 -8.09 9.50
CA LEU A 784 0.21 -8.06 8.08
C LEU A 784 1.24 -6.97 7.75
N SER A 785 1.88 -6.36 8.74
CA SER A 785 2.77 -5.22 8.49
C SER A 785 4.19 -5.44 9.01
N GLY A 786 5.17 -5.02 8.20
CA GLY A 786 6.60 -5.23 8.44
C GLY A 786 7.21 -6.36 7.60
N THR A 787 8.53 -6.52 7.70
CA THR A 787 9.33 -7.43 6.88
C THR A 787 9.00 -8.91 7.15
N GLU A 788 8.99 -9.34 8.42
CA GLU A 788 8.74 -10.75 8.77
C GLU A 788 7.29 -11.17 8.54
N GLN A 789 6.35 -10.25 8.77
CA GLN A 789 4.93 -10.51 8.49
C GLN A 789 4.71 -10.73 6.99
N PHE A 790 5.38 -9.92 6.16
CA PHE A 790 5.38 -10.09 4.72
C PHE A 790 6.04 -11.43 4.29
N ILE A 791 7.20 -11.77 4.85
CA ILE A 791 7.90 -13.04 4.59
C ILE A 791 7.02 -14.26 4.92
N ARG A 792 6.21 -14.20 5.98
CA ARG A 792 5.26 -15.27 6.33
C ARG A 792 4.27 -15.54 5.18
N LEU A 793 3.80 -14.51 4.47
CA LEU A 793 2.88 -14.68 3.36
C LEU A 793 3.51 -15.39 2.15
N LEU A 794 4.83 -15.25 1.97
CA LEU A 794 5.59 -15.97 0.95
C LEU A 794 5.97 -17.39 1.38
N ASN A 795 5.76 -17.75 2.65
CA ASN A 795 6.15 -19.04 3.23
C ASN A 795 7.65 -19.37 3.00
N LEU A 796 8.53 -18.38 3.18
CA LEU A 796 9.97 -18.56 3.01
C LEU A 796 10.64 -19.04 4.30
N PRO A 797 11.60 -19.98 4.21
CA PRO A 797 12.39 -20.40 5.36
C PRO A 797 13.43 -19.34 5.76
N VAL A 798 13.66 -19.21 7.08
CA VAL A 798 14.83 -18.49 7.62
C VAL A 798 16.09 -19.29 7.28
N LEU A 799 17.12 -18.62 6.78
CA LEU A 799 18.40 -19.22 6.44
C LEU A 799 19.50 -18.66 7.35
N ASP A 800 20.21 -19.56 8.02
CA ASP A 800 21.42 -19.27 8.79
C ASP A 800 22.65 -20.03 8.26
N SER A 801 22.48 -20.76 7.16
CA SER A 801 23.49 -21.58 6.50
C SER A 801 23.15 -21.73 5.01
N ASN A 802 24.08 -22.31 4.23
CA ASN A 802 23.88 -22.45 2.78
C ASN A 802 22.57 -23.19 2.46
N ALA A 803 21.83 -22.68 1.49
CA ALA A 803 20.60 -23.30 0.99
C ALA A 803 20.73 -23.65 -0.50
N GLY A 804 20.32 -24.86 -0.86
CA GLY A 804 20.44 -25.39 -2.22
C GLY A 804 21.82 -26.00 -2.53
N ASP A 805 21.88 -26.78 -3.61
CA ASP A 805 23.08 -27.48 -4.10
C ASP A 805 23.44 -27.08 -5.55
N GLY A 806 22.74 -26.08 -6.10
CA GLY A 806 22.89 -25.64 -7.48
C GLY A 806 22.05 -26.40 -8.51
N THR A 807 21.22 -27.38 -8.10
CA THR A 807 20.44 -28.21 -9.03
C THR A 807 18.97 -27.79 -9.17
N ALA A 808 18.35 -27.34 -8.08
CA ALA A 808 16.95 -26.93 -8.05
C ALA A 808 16.80 -25.50 -7.51
N ASN A 809 15.71 -24.84 -7.90
CA ASN A 809 15.37 -23.50 -7.40
C ASN A 809 15.31 -23.51 -5.87
N VAL A 810 15.87 -22.47 -5.26
CA VAL A 810 15.83 -22.26 -3.81
C VAL A 810 15.34 -20.86 -3.51
N SER A 811 14.57 -20.72 -2.44
CA SER A 811 14.16 -19.44 -1.88
C SER A 811 14.36 -19.44 -0.37
N GLY A 812 14.57 -18.28 0.21
CA GLY A 812 14.70 -18.13 1.66
C GLY A 812 15.01 -16.69 2.05
N PHE A 813 15.11 -16.45 3.35
CA PHE A 813 15.47 -15.12 3.84
C PHE A 813 16.54 -15.18 4.92
N VAL A 814 17.37 -14.14 4.99
CA VAL A 814 18.50 -14.04 5.90
C VAL A 814 18.36 -12.81 6.79
N ARG A 815 18.46 -13.03 8.10
CA ARG A 815 18.47 -11.97 9.12
C ARG A 815 19.90 -11.57 9.46
N PHE A 816 20.16 -10.26 9.48
CA PHE A 816 21.44 -9.70 9.90
C PHE A 816 21.34 -9.13 11.31
N ASN A 817 22.31 -9.46 12.16
CA ASN A 817 22.30 -9.09 13.58
C ASN A 817 22.82 -7.66 13.86
N LYS A 818 23.25 -6.96 12.82
CA LYS A 818 23.77 -5.59 12.82
C LYS A 818 23.69 -5.04 11.40
N GLY A 819 23.97 -3.76 11.26
CA GLY A 819 23.92 -3.03 10.00
C GLY A 819 22.86 -1.95 10.02
N THR A 820 22.64 -1.36 8.86
CA THR A 820 21.63 -0.31 8.64
C THR A 820 20.71 -0.68 7.48
N HIS A 821 19.57 -0.01 7.36
CA HIS A 821 18.65 -0.18 6.22
C HIS A 821 19.35 -0.06 4.85
N GLY A 822 20.44 0.73 4.76
CA GLY A 822 21.21 0.95 3.54
C GLY A 822 22.35 -0.05 3.29
N SER A 823 22.48 -1.12 4.08
CA SER A 823 23.68 -1.99 4.07
C SER A 823 23.96 -2.67 2.73
N LEU A 824 22.96 -2.85 1.86
CA LEU A 824 23.19 -3.37 0.51
C LEU A 824 24.01 -2.40 -0.35
N LEU A 825 23.87 -1.09 -0.11
CA LEU A 825 24.44 -0.03 -0.96
C LEU A 825 25.66 0.65 -0.34
N SER A 826 25.83 0.55 0.98
CA SER A 826 26.96 1.15 1.68
C SER A 826 27.48 0.26 2.80
N ALA A 827 28.80 0.11 2.85
CA ALA A 827 29.50 -0.60 3.92
C ALA A 827 29.32 0.06 5.29
N GLY A 828 29.22 1.40 5.32
CA GLY A 828 29.15 2.17 6.57
C GLY A 828 30.17 1.70 7.61
N ASP A 829 29.70 1.56 8.85
CA ASP A 829 30.47 1.02 9.98
C ASP A 829 30.43 -0.53 10.08
N THR A 830 29.70 -1.20 9.18
CA THR A 830 29.52 -2.67 9.18
C THR A 830 29.88 -3.30 7.82
N PRO A 831 31.13 -3.14 7.34
CA PRO A 831 31.56 -3.61 6.03
C PRO A 831 31.38 -5.13 5.84
N GLU A 832 31.44 -5.91 6.92
CA GLU A 832 31.19 -7.35 6.90
C GLU A 832 29.74 -7.72 6.53
N VAL A 833 28.76 -6.89 6.88
CA VAL A 833 27.35 -7.10 6.55
C VAL A 833 27.14 -6.90 5.06
N THR A 834 27.66 -5.80 4.50
CA THR A 834 27.58 -5.51 3.07
C THR A 834 28.29 -6.57 2.23
N ALA A 835 29.49 -6.99 2.65
CA ALA A 835 30.23 -8.05 1.98
C ALA A 835 29.45 -9.38 1.96
N GLU A 836 28.80 -9.72 3.07
CA GLU A 836 27.96 -10.92 3.16
C GLU A 836 26.70 -10.83 2.29
N MET A 837 25.98 -9.69 2.33
CA MET A 837 24.82 -9.44 1.44
C MET A 837 25.22 -9.56 -0.04
N HIS A 838 26.35 -8.97 -0.44
CA HIS A 838 26.87 -9.03 -1.81
C HIS A 838 27.26 -10.46 -2.21
N SER A 839 27.89 -11.21 -1.31
CA SER A 839 28.24 -12.61 -1.50
C SER A 839 26.99 -13.48 -1.73
N GLN A 840 25.94 -13.27 -0.93
CA GLN A 840 24.65 -13.94 -1.08
C GLN A 840 24.03 -13.65 -2.44
N VAL A 841 23.90 -12.36 -2.81
CA VAL A 841 23.37 -11.91 -4.13
C VAL A 841 24.11 -12.59 -5.27
N VAL A 842 25.45 -12.54 -5.27
CA VAL A 842 26.29 -13.14 -6.30
C VAL A 842 26.08 -14.64 -6.41
N SER A 843 26.10 -15.35 -5.28
CA SER A 843 25.93 -16.81 -5.27
C SER A 843 24.57 -17.22 -5.84
N PHE A 844 23.55 -16.43 -5.54
CA PHE A 844 22.18 -16.66 -5.96
C PHE A 844 21.99 -16.45 -7.46
N PHE A 845 22.45 -15.33 -8.02
CA PHE A 845 22.32 -15.09 -9.46
C PHE A 845 23.24 -15.97 -10.30
N LYS A 846 24.48 -16.23 -9.85
CA LYS A 846 25.42 -17.09 -10.58
C LYS A 846 24.93 -18.53 -10.70
N SER A 847 24.13 -18.98 -9.74
CA SER A 847 23.47 -20.29 -9.76
C SER A 847 22.11 -20.29 -10.45
N ASP A 848 21.66 -19.17 -11.02
CA ASP A 848 20.33 -19.01 -11.61
C ASP A 848 19.21 -19.33 -10.58
N GLY A 849 19.39 -18.84 -9.36
CA GLY A 849 18.43 -19.01 -8.25
C GLY A 849 18.47 -20.37 -7.56
N LYS A 850 19.59 -21.12 -7.64
CA LYS A 850 19.69 -22.52 -7.18
C LYS A 850 20.61 -22.75 -5.98
N LEU A 851 21.29 -21.70 -5.51
CA LEU A 851 22.18 -21.73 -4.37
C LEU A 851 22.23 -20.36 -3.68
N ILE A 852 21.96 -20.32 -2.39
CA ILE A 852 22.21 -19.16 -1.52
C ILE A 852 23.36 -19.55 -0.59
N LYS A 853 24.51 -18.89 -0.72
CA LYS A 853 25.64 -19.09 0.21
C LYS A 853 25.51 -18.15 1.40
N VAL A 854 25.48 -18.70 2.61
CA VAL A 854 25.41 -17.94 3.87
C VAL A 854 26.65 -18.24 4.69
N ASN A 855 27.42 -17.21 5.05
CA ASN A 855 28.62 -17.33 5.86
C ASN A 855 28.36 -17.00 7.34
N SER A 856 27.80 -17.95 8.07
CA SER A 856 27.49 -17.80 9.50
C SER A 856 28.74 -17.61 10.38
N GLY A 857 29.92 -18.02 9.90
CA GLY A 857 31.20 -17.85 10.60
C GLY A 857 31.66 -16.39 10.72
N GLY A 858 31.07 -15.47 9.96
CA GLY A 858 31.36 -14.03 10.00
C GLY A 858 30.70 -13.26 11.15
N GLY A 859 29.83 -13.90 11.94
CA GLY A 859 29.19 -13.28 13.12
C GLY A 859 28.18 -12.17 12.79
N ALA A 860 27.71 -12.09 11.55
CA ALA A 860 26.74 -11.10 11.07
C ALA A 860 25.32 -11.65 10.89
N ILE A 861 25.13 -12.97 10.98
CA ILE A 861 23.87 -13.67 10.72
C ILE A 861 23.18 -14.03 12.03
N VAL A 862 21.87 -13.79 12.12
CA VAL A 862 21.04 -14.28 13.23
C VAL A 862 20.71 -15.76 12.98
N PRO A 863 20.88 -16.65 13.98
CA PRO A 863 20.50 -18.06 13.85
C PRO A 863 19.02 -18.25 13.51
N ALA A 864 18.71 -19.33 12.78
CA ALA A 864 17.33 -19.71 12.48
C ALA A 864 16.69 -20.31 13.75
N ASN A 865 15.87 -19.51 14.44
CA ASN A 865 15.13 -19.91 15.63
C ASN A 865 13.64 -20.01 15.34
#